data_AF-A0A536X3Q8-F1
#
_entry.id   AF-A0A536X3Q8-F1
#
_cell.length_a   1.000
_cell.length_b   1.000
_cell.length_c   1.000
_cell.angle_alpha   90.00
_cell.angle_beta   90.00
_cell.angle_gamma   90.00
#
_symmetry.space_group_name_H-M   'P 1'
#
loop_
_entity.id
_entity.type
_entity.pdbx_description
1 polymer ?
#
loop_
_entity_poly.entity_id
_entity_poly.type
_entity_poly.pdbx_seq_one_letter_code
_entity_poly.pdbx_strand_id
1 'polypeptide(L)'
;MTRPLTAVELRELADSLFTSSAFTELGAVAVCLGLAWLMVRLLRGTRAKPASVLFGRTVIDGVLFPVLALVLALAARSVLPATGVPLALFKLAIPVLVSLVVIRLTVRVLSAAFPSSRPMRLIERTVSWLAWIGVVLWVTGVMPMVMEELDEVSWKLGASRISLRNVVEGSLSAIVVLVLALWLSAVIEAQLIKGATNNLSIRKIAASATRALLLAIGMLLALSAAGIDLTALSVLGGALGVGVGFGLQRIAANYVSGFVILAENSLRIGDMVKVDNFEGRITDIRTRYTVIRSLGGRESIVPNEMLITSRVENASLADRCVLIATTVQVAYGTDVRALQTKVEAAVRAVPRVLGDPAPGMQLSGFGADGMDLTLNFWICDPENGQGNVKSDVNLAVLALFDSAVIEAQLIKGATNNLSIRKIAASATRALLLAIGMLLALSAAGIDLTALSVLGGALGVGVGFGLQRIAANYVSGFVILAENSLRIGDMVKVDNFEGRITDIRTRYTVIRSLGGRESIVPNEMLITSRVENASLADRCVLIATTVQVAYGTDVRALQTKVEAAVRAVPRVLGDPAPGMQLSGFGADGMDLTLNFWICDPENGQGNVKSDVNLAVLALFDAEGIQIPFPQRVVHTVAVEPKEAS
;
A
#
# COMPACT_ATOMS: atom_id res chain seq x y z
N MET A 1 -8.94 37.68 -37.16
CA MET A 1 -9.27 37.72 -38.60
C MET A 1 -8.69 36.45 -39.19
N THR A 2 -9.44 35.70 -39.99
CA THR A 2 -9.00 34.41 -40.56
C THR A 2 -8.44 34.53 -41.98
N ARG A 3 -8.46 35.74 -42.57
CA ARG A 3 -7.91 35.97 -43.91
C ARG A 3 -7.08 37.25 -43.98
N PRO A 4 -6.01 37.27 -44.79
CA PRO A 4 -5.19 38.45 -45.04
C PRO A 4 -5.93 39.52 -45.85
N LEU A 5 -5.39 40.73 -45.86
CA LEU A 5 -5.96 41.88 -46.56
C LEU A 5 -5.88 41.67 -48.07
N THR A 6 -7.00 41.87 -48.77
CA THR A 6 -7.00 41.90 -50.24
C THR A 6 -6.39 43.20 -50.76
N ALA A 7 -5.89 43.21 -52.01
CA ALA A 7 -5.31 44.41 -52.62
C ALA A 7 -6.28 45.62 -52.63
N VAL A 8 -7.60 45.35 -52.73
CA VAL A 8 -8.65 46.37 -52.65
C VAL A 8 -8.79 46.91 -51.22
N GLU A 9 -8.91 46.02 -50.23
CA GLU A 9 -8.98 46.42 -48.81
C GLU A 9 -7.73 47.17 -48.35
N LEU A 10 -6.56 46.87 -48.93
CA LEU A 10 -5.29 47.52 -48.61
C LEU A 10 -5.25 48.96 -49.12
N ARG A 11 -5.82 49.19 -50.31
CA ARG A 11 -6.00 50.52 -50.88
C ARG A 11 -7.03 51.33 -50.09
N GLU A 12 -8.15 50.73 -49.71
CA GLU A 12 -9.12 51.33 -48.80
C GLU A 12 -8.52 51.66 -47.43
N LEU A 13 -7.62 50.81 -46.92
CA LEU A 13 -6.92 51.05 -45.66
C LEU A 13 -5.98 52.26 -45.79
N ALA A 14 -5.20 52.33 -46.88
CA ALA A 14 -4.32 53.46 -47.17
C ALA A 14 -5.11 54.79 -47.27
N ASP A 15 -6.25 54.78 -47.95
CA ASP A 15 -7.11 55.96 -48.09
C ASP A 15 -7.76 56.34 -46.75
N SER A 16 -8.17 55.35 -45.94
CA SER A 16 -8.75 55.57 -44.62
C SER A 16 -7.76 56.12 -43.59
N LEU A 17 -6.45 55.86 -43.73
CA LEU A 17 -5.42 56.34 -42.80
C LEU A 17 -5.23 57.87 -42.84
N PHE A 18 -5.62 58.52 -43.94
CA PHE A 18 -5.53 59.98 -44.11
C PHE A 18 -6.84 60.72 -43.83
N THR A 19 -7.89 60.02 -43.39
CA THR A 19 -9.18 60.63 -43.03
C THR A 19 -9.21 61.07 -41.55
N SER A 20 -10.06 62.06 -41.22
CA SER A 20 -10.19 62.56 -39.84
C SER A 20 -10.61 61.48 -38.82
N SER A 21 -11.28 60.41 -39.27
CA SER A 21 -11.60 59.23 -38.47
C SER A 21 -10.39 58.41 -38.03
N ALA A 22 -9.25 58.50 -38.73
CA ALA A 22 -8.02 57.82 -38.34
C ALA A 22 -7.50 58.31 -36.98
N PHE A 23 -7.69 59.59 -36.65
CA PHE A 23 -7.31 60.14 -35.34
C PHE A 23 -8.14 59.55 -34.20
N THR A 24 -9.43 59.30 -34.41
CA THR A 24 -10.29 58.64 -33.41
C THR A 24 -9.92 57.18 -33.19
N GLU A 25 -9.58 56.46 -34.26
CA GLU A 25 -9.07 55.09 -34.16
C GLU A 25 -7.72 55.02 -33.44
N LEU A 26 -6.79 55.92 -33.77
CA LEU A 26 -5.47 56.00 -33.16
C LEU A 26 -5.59 56.33 -31.66
N GLY A 27 -6.51 57.23 -31.30
CA GLY A 27 -6.88 57.50 -29.91
C GLY A 27 -7.40 56.25 -29.19
N ALA A 28 -8.29 55.47 -29.80
CA ALA A 28 -8.81 54.23 -29.22
C ALA A 28 -7.71 53.17 -28.99
N VAL A 29 -6.80 53.00 -29.96
CA VAL A 29 -5.63 52.10 -29.81
C VAL A 29 -4.71 52.60 -28.69
N ALA A 30 -4.43 53.90 -28.62
CA ALA A 30 -3.61 54.50 -27.57
C ALA A 30 -4.23 54.31 -26.17
N VAL A 31 -5.55 54.42 -26.04
CA VAL A 31 -6.28 54.13 -24.78
C VAL A 31 -6.11 52.66 -24.39
N CYS A 32 -6.25 51.72 -25.33
CA CYS A 32 -6.03 50.29 -25.05
C CYS A 32 -4.61 50.02 -24.52
N LEU A 33 -3.60 50.62 -25.15
CA LEU A 33 -2.19 50.50 -24.73
C LEU A 33 -1.94 51.16 -23.36
N GLY A 34 -2.51 52.33 -23.11
CA GLY A 34 -2.41 53.04 -21.83
C GLY A 34 -3.07 52.30 -20.68
N LEU A 35 -4.27 51.74 -20.90
CA LEU A 35 -4.97 50.91 -19.92
C LEU A 35 -4.20 49.61 -19.63
N ALA A 36 -3.69 48.94 -20.66
CA ALA A 36 -2.84 47.76 -20.47
C ALA A 36 -1.62 48.08 -19.60
N TRP A 37 -0.94 49.20 -19.87
CA TRP A 37 0.19 49.66 -19.08
C TRP A 37 -0.17 49.96 -17.63
N LEU A 38 -1.29 50.65 -17.38
CA LEU A 38 -1.78 50.95 -16.04
C LEU A 38 -2.08 49.67 -15.25
N MET A 39 -2.79 48.72 -15.86
CA MET A 39 -3.13 47.44 -15.23
C MET A 39 -1.89 46.63 -14.86
N VAL A 40 -0.90 46.54 -15.76
CA VAL A 40 0.37 45.87 -15.46
C VAL A 40 1.09 46.55 -14.30
N ARG A 41 1.11 47.89 -14.28
CA ARG A 41 1.74 48.67 -13.22
C ARG A 41 1.08 48.43 -11.86
N LEU A 42 -0.25 48.37 -11.82
CA LEU A 42 -1.02 48.08 -10.60
C LEU A 42 -0.80 46.64 -10.10
N LEU A 43 -0.85 45.65 -10.99
CA LEU A 43 -0.68 44.23 -10.66
C LEU A 43 0.74 43.88 -10.20
N ARG A 44 1.76 44.59 -10.68
CA ARG A 44 3.17 44.34 -10.35
C ARG A 44 3.54 44.78 -8.92
N GLY A 45 2.82 45.75 -8.34
CA GLY A 45 3.15 46.37 -7.04
C GLY A 45 4.54 47.05 -7.01
N THR A 46 4.98 47.51 -5.83
CA THR A 46 6.28 48.20 -5.64
C THR A 46 7.50 47.26 -5.53
N ARG A 47 7.32 45.93 -5.54
CA ARG A 47 8.40 44.95 -5.39
C ARG A 47 8.27 43.80 -6.41
N ALA A 48 8.85 43.98 -7.59
CA ALA A 48 8.95 42.91 -8.58
C ALA A 48 10.11 41.95 -8.24
N LYS A 49 9.82 40.65 -8.15
CA LYS A 49 10.86 39.60 -8.04
C LYS A 49 11.61 39.48 -9.37
N PRO A 50 12.96 39.45 -9.39
CA PRO A 50 13.77 39.51 -10.60
C PRO A 50 13.59 38.33 -11.57
N ALA A 51 12.94 37.24 -11.14
CA ALA A 51 12.79 35.99 -11.89
C ALA A 51 11.38 35.75 -12.49
N SER A 52 10.43 36.70 -12.40
CA SER A 52 9.05 36.40 -12.86
C SER A 52 8.92 36.40 -14.39
N VAL A 53 8.34 35.34 -14.96
CA VAL A 53 8.06 35.22 -16.40
C VAL A 53 7.04 36.26 -16.86
N LEU A 54 6.02 36.53 -16.04
CA LEU A 54 4.91 37.44 -16.37
C LEU A 54 5.26 38.94 -16.35
N PHE A 55 6.09 39.40 -15.41
CA PHE A 55 6.26 40.85 -15.13
C PHE A 55 7.61 41.47 -15.55
N GLY A 56 8.54 40.69 -16.11
CA GLY A 56 9.80 41.23 -16.68
C GLY A 56 10.71 41.99 -15.70
N ARG A 57 11.81 42.56 -16.22
CA ARG A 57 12.74 43.44 -15.46
C ARG A 57 12.39 44.93 -15.62
N THR A 58 12.08 45.41 -16.83
CA THR A 58 11.61 46.78 -17.09
C THR A 58 10.08 46.85 -17.17
N VAL A 59 9.51 48.06 -17.23
CA VAL A 59 8.04 48.31 -17.25
C VAL A 59 7.35 47.70 -18.49
N ILE A 60 8.10 47.42 -19.57
CA ILE A 60 7.58 47.05 -20.90
C ILE A 60 8.03 45.64 -21.34
N ASP A 61 8.81 44.91 -20.53
CA ASP A 61 9.44 43.63 -20.92
C ASP A 61 8.77 42.36 -20.37
N GLY A 62 7.49 42.43 -19.97
CA GLY A 62 6.71 41.26 -19.54
C GLY A 62 5.82 40.67 -20.64
N VAL A 63 5.41 39.40 -20.49
CA VAL A 63 4.37 38.78 -21.36
C VAL A 63 2.98 39.36 -21.05
N LEU A 64 2.76 39.86 -19.82
CA LEU A 64 1.46 40.34 -19.37
C LEU A 64 0.99 41.61 -20.11
N PHE A 65 1.89 42.54 -20.43
CA PHE A 65 1.55 43.77 -21.15
C PHE A 65 0.97 43.51 -22.55
N PRO A 66 1.68 42.82 -23.46
CA PRO A 66 1.16 42.60 -24.80
C PRO A 66 -0.10 41.71 -24.78
N VAL A 67 -0.24 40.81 -23.80
CA VAL A 67 -1.47 40.01 -23.62
C VAL A 67 -2.65 40.90 -23.23
N LEU A 68 -2.49 41.78 -22.23
CA LEU A 68 -3.55 42.71 -21.84
C LEU A 68 -3.88 43.70 -22.94
N ALA A 69 -2.87 44.23 -23.64
CA ALA A 69 -3.07 45.11 -24.79
C ALA A 69 -3.85 44.41 -25.91
N LEU A 70 -3.54 43.13 -26.19
CA LEU A 70 -4.27 42.33 -27.17
C LEU A 70 -5.71 42.07 -26.73
N VAL A 71 -5.95 41.69 -25.48
CA VAL A 71 -7.29 41.46 -24.94
C VAL A 71 -8.13 42.74 -25.00
N LEU A 72 -7.57 43.88 -24.60
CA LEU A 72 -8.24 45.18 -24.66
C LEU A 72 -8.49 45.60 -26.11
N ALA A 73 -7.56 45.37 -27.04
CA ALA A 73 -7.75 45.67 -28.45
C ALA A 73 -8.83 44.78 -29.10
N LEU A 74 -8.92 43.50 -28.73
CA LEU A 74 -9.98 42.59 -29.17
C LEU A 74 -11.34 43.00 -28.60
N ALA A 75 -11.40 43.39 -27.33
CA ALA A 75 -12.61 43.91 -26.70
C ALA A 75 -13.05 45.23 -27.37
N ALA A 76 -12.13 46.18 -27.58
CA ALA A 76 -12.40 47.44 -28.26
C ALA A 76 -12.92 47.20 -29.69
N ARG A 77 -12.30 46.27 -30.43
CA ARG A 77 -12.78 45.87 -31.77
C ARG A 77 -14.21 45.33 -31.78
N SER A 78 -14.66 44.68 -30.70
CA SER A 78 -16.03 44.18 -30.61
C SER A 78 -17.07 45.26 -30.28
N VAL A 79 -16.66 46.34 -29.60
CA VAL A 79 -17.56 47.39 -29.08
C VAL A 79 -17.59 48.63 -29.99
N LEU A 80 -16.45 49.04 -30.54
CA LEU A 80 -16.32 50.25 -31.36
C LEU A 80 -17.20 50.30 -32.63
N PRO A 81 -17.53 49.17 -33.31
CA PRO A 81 -18.48 49.19 -34.43
C PRO A 81 -19.85 49.75 -34.06
N ALA A 82 -20.32 49.50 -32.83
CA ALA A 82 -21.61 50.02 -32.35
C ALA A 82 -21.62 51.54 -32.16
N THR A 83 -20.44 52.16 -32.11
CA THR A 83 -20.25 53.61 -31.96
C THR A 83 -19.95 54.32 -33.28
N GLY A 84 -19.98 53.61 -34.42
CA GLY A 84 -19.73 54.18 -35.75
C GLY A 84 -18.26 54.49 -36.06
N VAL A 85 -17.32 54.05 -35.22
CA VAL A 85 -15.89 54.24 -35.43
C VAL A 85 -15.39 53.18 -36.43
N PRO A 86 -14.70 53.58 -37.52
CA PRO A 86 -14.08 52.64 -38.43
C PRO A 86 -13.00 51.81 -37.70
N LEU A 87 -12.58 50.68 -38.28
CA LEU A 87 -11.65 49.74 -37.63
C LEU A 87 -10.38 49.48 -38.44
N ALA A 88 -10.01 50.40 -39.34
CA ALA A 88 -8.88 50.21 -40.24
C ALA A 88 -7.55 50.00 -39.50
N LEU A 89 -7.25 50.82 -38.50
CA LEU A 89 -6.06 50.76 -37.65
C LEU A 89 -6.04 49.51 -36.77
N PHE A 90 -7.20 49.05 -36.30
CA PHE A 90 -7.30 47.79 -35.54
C PHE A 90 -6.98 46.55 -36.38
N LYS A 91 -7.20 46.60 -37.71
CA LYS A 91 -6.77 45.53 -38.63
C LYS A 91 -5.25 45.40 -38.68
N LEU A 92 -4.50 46.49 -38.45
CA LEU A 92 -3.03 46.50 -38.34
C LEU A 92 -2.54 46.23 -36.92
N ALA A 93 -3.16 46.86 -35.92
CA ALA A 93 -2.70 46.81 -34.53
C ALA A 93 -2.81 45.40 -33.92
N ILE A 94 -3.87 44.64 -34.23
CA ILE A 94 -4.09 43.31 -33.66
C ILE A 94 -3.00 42.30 -34.09
N PRO A 95 -2.67 42.11 -35.38
CA PRO A 95 -1.56 41.25 -35.80
C PRO A 95 -0.22 41.63 -35.16
N VAL A 96 0.06 42.93 -35.05
CA VAL A 96 1.28 43.44 -34.38
C VAL A 96 1.30 43.05 -32.90
N LEU A 97 0.18 43.21 -32.19
CA LEU A 97 0.04 42.81 -30.79
C LEU A 97 0.14 41.30 -30.62
N VAL A 98 -0.44 40.49 -31.50
CA VAL A 98 -0.30 39.02 -31.51
C VAL A 98 1.17 38.64 -31.66
N SER A 99 1.88 39.22 -32.63
CA SER A 99 3.32 38.96 -32.83
C SER A 99 4.15 39.37 -31.62
N LEU A 100 3.83 40.51 -30.99
CA LEU A 100 4.46 40.92 -29.73
C LEU A 100 4.23 39.90 -28.60
N VAL A 101 3.01 39.37 -28.45
CA VAL A 101 2.72 38.30 -27.48
C VAL A 101 3.56 37.06 -27.77
N VAL A 102 3.57 36.59 -29.02
CA VAL A 102 4.31 35.39 -29.44
C VAL A 102 5.81 35.53 -29.20
N ILE A 103 6.41 36.64 -29.64
CA ILE A 103 7.84 36.93 -29.44
C ILE A 103 8.16 36.95 -27.95
N ARG A 104 7.40 37.73 -27.16
CA ARG A 104 7.67 37.89 -25.72
C ARG A 104 7.49 36.59 -24.95
N LEU A 105 6.44 35.81 -25.25
CA LEU A 105 6.20 34.51 -24.64
C LEU A 105 7.36 33.56 -24.96
N THR A 106 7.69 33.39 -26.24
CA THR A 106 8.73 32.47 -26.71
C THR A 106 10.09 32.79 -26.10
N VAL A 107 10.52 34.06 -26.17
CA VAL A 107 11.80 34.51 -25.60
C VAL A 107 11.84 34.27 -24.09
N ARG A 108 10.75 34.59 -23.38
CA ARG A 108 10.73 34.46 -21.93
C ARG A 108 10.77 33.01 -21.47
N VAL A 109 10.04 32.13 -22.15
CA VAL A 109 10.03 30.69 -21.87
C VAL A 109 11.39 30.08 -22.15
N LEU A 110 11.98 30.35 -23.32
CA LEU A 110 13.31 29.85 -23.66
C LEU A 110 14.38 30.37 -22.69
N SER A 111 14.29 31.64 -22.25
CA SER A 111 15.20 32.19 -21.24
C SER A 111 15.07 31.54 -19.86
N ALA A 112 13.87 31.03 -19.52
CA ALA A 112 13.63 30.30 -18.29
C ALA A 112 14.11 28.83 -18.39
N ALA A 113 13.96 28.21 -19.56
CA ALA A 113 14.41 26.84 -19.83
C ALA A 113 15.93 26.73 -19.98
N PHE A 114 16.57 27.74 -20.59
CA PHE A 114 18.00 27.79 -20.87
C PHE A 114 18.63 29.10 -20.33
N PRO A 115 18.94 29.16 -19.02
CA PRO A 115 19.59 30.32 -18.45
C PRO A 115 21.02 30.46 -19.02
N SER A 116 21.35 31.62 -19.60
CA SER A 116 22.72 32.08 -19.92
C SER A 116 23.51 31.46 -21.09
N SER A 117 22.87 31.08 -22.21
CA SER A 117 23.60 30.71 -23.44
C SER A 117 23.69 31.85 -24.47
N ARG A 118 24.88 32.14 -25.02
CA ARG A 118 25.09 33.08 -26.16
C ARG A 118 24.12 32.87 -27.35
N PRO A 119 23.74 31.63 -27.76
CA PRO A 119 22.76 31.42 -28.83
C PRO A 119 21.34 31.94 -28.53
N MET A 120 20.98 32.17 -27.26
CA MET A 120 19.66 32.67 -26.91
C MET A 120 19.34 34.03 -27.55
N ARG A 121 20.34 34.92 -27.64
CA ARG A 121 20.18 36.23 -28.29
C ARG A 121 20.00 36.13 -29.80
N LEU A 122 20.63 35.13 -30.42
CA LEU A 122 20.44 34.85 -31.85
C LEU A 122 19.02 34.34 -32.09
N ILE A 123 18.54 33.40 -31.28
CA ILE A 123 17.17 32.85 -31.39
C ILE A 123 16.13 33.96 -31.18
N GLU A 124 16.29 34.81 -30.16
CA GLU A 124 15.41 35.96 -29.92
C GLU A 124 15.32 36.88 -31.15
N ARG A 125 16.47 37.23 -31.73
CA ARG A 125 16.53 38.07 -32.93
C ARG A 125 15.85 37.38 -34.11
N THR A 126 16.13 36.11 -34.37
CA THR A 126 15.54 35.36 -35.48
C THR A 126 14.02 35.21 -35.35
N VAL A 127 13.52 34.86 -34.16
CA VAL A 127 12.08 34.74 -33.89
C VAL A 127 11.38 36.09 -34.08
N SER A 128 12.00 37.19 -33.62
CA SER A 128 11.46 38.52 -33.83
C SER A 128 11.42 38.90 -35.31
N TRP A 129 12.50 38.66 -36.07
CA TRP A 129 12.52 38.96 -37.50
C TRP A 129 11.48 38.14 -38.27
N LEU A 130 11.37 36.83 -37.99
CA LEU A 130 10.36 35.97 -38.63
C LEU A 130 8.93 36.42 -38.34
N ALA A 131 8.63 36.77 -37.09
CA ALA A 131 7.32 37.28 -36.71
C ALA A 131 6.99 38.61 -37.40
N TRP A 132 7.95 39.52 -37.51
CA TRP A 132 7.76 40.78 -38.24
C TRP A 132 7.61 40.57 -39.75
N ILE A 133 8.39 39.68 -40.36
CA ILE A 133 8.23 39.30 -41.77
C ILE A 133 6.83 38.73 -42.01
N GLY A 134 6.34 37.85 -41.13
CA GLY A 134 5.00 37.29 -41.21
C GLY A 134 3.90 38.36 -41.12
N VAL A 135 4.05 39.35 -40.22
CA VAL A 135 3.14 40.50 -40.14
C VAL A 135 3.17 41.31 -41.44
N VAL A 136 4.36 41.58 -41.99
CA VAL A 136 4.49 42.31 -43.26
C VAL A 136 3.78 41.56 -44.38
N LEU A 137 4.06 40.27 -44.56
CA LEU A 137 3.42 39.44 -45.59
C LEU A 137 1.89 39.37 -45.44
N TRP A 138 1.40 39.34 -44.19
CA TRP A 138 -0.02 39.34 -43.90
C TRP A 138 -0.68 40.70 -44.20
N VAL A 139 -0.02 41.80 -43.80
CA VAL A 139 -0.49 43.16 -44.02
C VAL A 139 -0.47 43.51 -45.51
N THR A 140 0.56 43.09 -46.24
CA THR A 140 0.69 43.33 -47.68
C THR A 140 -0.25 42.49 -48.54
N GLY A 141 -0.94 41.51 -47.94
CA GLY A 141 -1.81 40.59 -48.66
C GLY A 141 -1.07 39.55 -49.49
N VAL A 142 0.26 39.46 -49.38
CA VAL A 142 1.13 38.54 -50.13
C VAL A 142 1.11 37.13 -49.54
N MET A 143 0.70 36.99 -48.28
CA MET A 143 0.67 35.71 -47.55
C MET A 143 -0.07 34.58 -48.27
N PRO A 144 -1.28 34.74 -48.85
CA PRO A 144 -1.97 33.67 -49.58
C PRO A 144 -1.16 33.17 -50.78
N MET A 145 -0.56 34.09 -51.53
CA MET A 145 0.23 33.77 -52.70
C MET A 145 1.47 32.96 -52.31
N VAL A 146 2.14 33.33 -51.21
CA VAL A 146 3.24 32.55 -50.66
C VAL A 146 2.76 31.16 -50.19
N MET A 147 1.60 31.07 -49.53
CA MET A 147 1.07 29.77 -49.07
C MET A 147 0.73 28.84 -50.23
N GLU A 148 0.20 29.36 -51.34
CA GLU A 148 -0.13 28.60 -52.54
C GLU A 148 1.13 28.06 -53.22
N GLU A 149 2.17 28.88 -53.37
CA GLU A 149 3.49 28.46 -53.86
C GLU A 149 4.14 27.40 -52.95
N LEU A 150 3.97 27.50 -51.64
CA LEU A 150 4.44 26.49 -50.68
C LEU A 150 3.64 25.18 -50.76
N ASP A 151 2.40 25.21 -51.27
CA ASP A 151 1.58 24.02 -51.47
C ASP A 151 1.93 23.28 -52.77
N GLU A 152 2.42 23.97 -53.79
CA GLU A 152 2.90 23.35 -55.04
C GLU A 152 4.14 22.48 -54.82
N VAL A 153 5.05 22.91 -53.95
CA VAL A 153 6.23 22.12 -53.58
C VAL A 153 5.81 20.99 -52.64
N SER A 154 5.54 19.82 -53.20
CA SER A 154 5.11 18.63 -52.44
C SER A 154 5.94 17.40 -52.72
N TRP A 155 6.15 16.61 -51.68
CA TRP A 155 6.84 15.32 -51.75
C TRP A 155 5.89 14.19 -51.32
N LYS A 156 6.06 13.01 -51.91
CA LYS A 156 5.32 11.81 -51.52
C LYS A 156 6.13 11.06 -50.45
N LEU A 157 5.63 11.02 -49.21
CA LEU A 157 6.23 10.29 -48.10
C LEU A 157 5.29 9.14 -47.68
N GLY A 158 5.68 7.91 -48.00
CA GLY A 158 4.85 6.73 -47.75
C GLY A 158 3.48 6.82 -48.45
N ALA A 159 2.41 6.76 -47.66
CA ALA A 159 1.03 6.88 -48.14
C ALA A 159 0.51 8.33 -48.20
N SER A 160 1.25 9.31 -47.67
CA SER A 160 0.81 10.71 -47.55
C SER A 160 1.57 11.64 -48.50
N ARG A 161 0.91 12.72 -48.96
CA ARG A 161 1.59 13.85 -49.62
C ARG A 161 1.86 14.94 -48.58
N ILE A 162 3.12 15.34 -48.45
CA ILE A 162 3.53 16.39 -47.53
C ILE A 162 3.97 17.57 -48.39
N SER A 163 3.22 18.68 -48.34
CA SER A 163 3.63 19.95 -48.96
C SER A 163 4.65 20.69 -48.09
N LEU A 164 5.43 21.59 -48.69
CA LEU A 164 6.36 22.45 -47.96
C LEU A 164 5.62 23.33 -46.95
N ARG A 165 4.39 23.75 -47.25
CA ARG A 165 3.49 24.38 -46.28
C ARG A 165 3.25 23.49 -45.06
N ASN A 166 2.90 22.22 -45.25
CA ASN A 166 2.67 21.28 -44.14
C ASN A 166 3.93 21.13 -43.27
N VAL A 167 5.11 21.10 -43.88
CA VAL A 167 6.39 21.06 -43.14
C VAL A 167 6.58 22.33 -42.32
N VAL A 168 6.32 23.51 -42.90
CA VAL A 168 6.47 24.80 -42.22
C VAL A 168 5.45 24.95 -41.09
N GLU A 169 4.18 24.66 -41.34
CA GLU A 169 3.08 24.76 -40.36
C GLU A 169 3.25 23.73 -39.24
N GLY A 170 3.63 22.49 -39.59
CA GLY A 170 3.97 21.44 -38.65
C GLY A 170 5.18 21.79 -37.77
N SER A 171 6.23 22.37 -38.36
CA SER A 171 7.40 22.82 -37.60
C SER A 171 7.06 23.97 -36.65
N LEU A 172 6.25 24.92 -37.10
CA LEU A 172 5.83 26.08 -36.30
C LEU A 172 4.96 25.63 -35.12
N SER A 173 3.98 24.77 -35.36
CA SER A 173 3.12 24.21 -34.32
C SER A 173 3.92 23.36 -33.32
N ALA A 174 4.86 22.54 -33.79
CA ALA A 174 5.79 21.78 -32.95
C ALA A 174 6.60 22.69 -32.01
N ILE A 175 7.14 23.80 -32.53
CA ILE A 175 7.88 24.79 -31.73
C ILE A 175 6.98 25.41 -30.66
N VAL A 176 5.75 25.80 -31.02
CA VAL A 176 4.79 26.38 -30.07
C VAL A 176 4.44 25.40 -28.96
N VAL A 177 4.13 24.16 -29.30
CA VAL A 177 3.81 23.10 -28.33
C VAL A 177 5.00 22.84 -27.40
N LEU A 178 6.22 22.77 -27.94
CA LEU A 178 7.43 22.57 -27.16
C LEU A 178 7.68 23.74 -26.19
N VAL A 179 7.48 24.98 -26.65
CA VAL A 179 7.57 26.18 -25.81
C VAL A 179 6.51 26.11 -24.69
N LEU A 180 5.26 25.79 -24.99
CA LEU A 180 4.22 25.65 -23.98
C LEU A 180 4.55 24.56 -22.95
N ALA A 181 5.09 23.42 -23.39
CA ALA A 181 5.51 22.34 -22.50
C ALA A 181 6.67 22.75 -21.59
N LEU A 182 7.69 23.43 -22.13
CA LEU A 182 8.81 23.98 -21.36
C LEU A 182 8.34 25.01 -20.33
N TRP A 183 7.40 25.88 -20.71
CA TRP A 183 6.81 26.87 -19.82
C TRP A 183 6.06 26.20 -18.66
N LEU A 184 5.15 25.28 -18.99
CA LEU A 184 4.34 24.55 -18.01
C LEU A 184 5.25 23.78 -17.04
N SER A 185 6.27 23.11 -17.56
CA SER A 185 7.27 22.41 -16.75
C SER A 185 8.02 23.35 -15.81
N ALA A 186 8.44 24.52 -16.26
CA ALA A 186 9.18 25.47 -15.43
C ALA A 186 8.29 26.06 -14.31
N VAL A 187 7.02 26.31 -14.61
CA VAL A 187 6.02 26.79 -13.63
C VAL A 187 5.79 25.73 -12.55
N ILE A 188 5.56 24.48 -12.95
CA ILE A 188 5.32 23.37 -12.01
C ILE A 188 6.56 23.11 -11.15
N GLU A 189 7.77 23.10 -11.74
CA GLU A 189 9.03 22.95 -11.00
C GLU A 189 9.20 24.05 -9.94
N ALA A 190 8.95 25.32 -10.31
CA ALA A 190 9.04 26.45 -9.39
C ALA A 190 8.00 26.39 -8.26
N GLN A 191 6.84 25.78 -8.50
CA GLN A 191 5.79 25.63 -7.50
C GLN A 191 6.06 24.46 -6.55
N LEU A 192 6.59 23.34 -7.05
CA LEU A 192 6.95 22.16 -6.24
C LEU A 192 8.10 22.43 -5.26
N ILE A 193 9.04 23.30 -5.66
CA ILE A 193 10.23 23.64 -4.84
C ILE A 193 9.92 24.70 -3.76
N LYS A 194 8.81 25.45 -3.88
CA LYS A 194 8.43 26.48 -2.89
C LYS A 194 7.78 25.85 -1.64
N GLY A 195 8.35 26.17 -0.47
CA GLY A 195 7.72 25.96 0.86
C GLY A 195 8.16 24.70 1.64
N ALA A 196 8.92 24.92 2.71
CA ALA A 196 9.20 24.04 3.86
C ALA A 196 10.23 22.88 3.76
N THR A 197 11.38 23.18 4.38
CA THR A 197 12.36 22.47 5.23
C THR A 197 12.76 20.98 5.13
N ASN A 198 11.92 19.95 4.95
CA ASN A 198 12.39 18.61 5.36
C ASN A 198 12.90 17.61 4.31
N ASN A 199 12.71 17.79 2.99
CA ASN A 199 13.29 16.86 2.00
C ASN A 199 13.48 17.52 0.61
N LEU A 200 14.50 18.36 0.48
CA LEU A 200 14.84 19.03 -0.78
C LEU A 200 15.11 18.02 -1.91
N SER A 201 15.75 16.89 -1.61
CA SER A 201 16.15 15.87 -2.58
C SER A 201 14.96 15.15 -3.21
N ILE A 202 13.98 14.70 -2.42
CA ILE A 202 12.78 14.02 -2.96
C ILE A 202 11.97 14.97 -3.84
N ARG A 203 11.82 16.24 -3.42
CA ARG A 203 11.13 17.25 -4.23
C ARG A 203 11.89 17.57 -5.50
N LYS A 204 13.23 17.62 -5.45
CA LYS A 204 14.02 17.84 -6.66
C LYS A 204 13.90 16.67 -7.63
N ILE A 205 13.93 15.43 -7.12
CA ILE A 205 13.70 14.21 -7.92
C ILE A 205 12.28 14.21 -8.51
N ALA A 206 11.26 14.53 -7.72
CA ALA A 206 9.88 14.61 -8.18
C ALA A 206 9.70 15.72 -9.22
N ALA A 207 10.31 16.89 -9.00
CA ALA A 207 10.27 17.99 -9.95
C ALA A 207 11.03 17.64 -11.26
N SER A 208 12.18 16.98 -11.18
CA SER A 208 12.91 16.53 -12.37
C SER A 208 12.17 15.43 -13.12
N ALA A 209 11.53 14.49 -12.41
CA ALA A 209 10.72 13.44 -13.02
C ALA A 209 9.47 14.02 -13.70
N THR A 210 8.77 14.93 -13.01
CA THR A 210 7.61 15.65 -13.57
C THR A 210 8.02 16.47 -14.79
N ARG A 211 9.17 17.14 -14.74
CA ARG A 211 9.74 17.86 -15.88
C ARG A 211 10.07 16.92 -17.04
N ALA A 212 10.78 15.82 -16.80
CA ALA A 212 11.09 14.85 -17.84
C ALA A 212 9.81 14.30 -18.50
N LEU A 213 8.79 13.98 -17.69
CA LEU A 213 7.49 13.51 -18.18
C LEU A 213 6.79 14.58 -19.04
N LEU A 214 6.68 15.82 -18.55
CA LEU A 214 6.05 16.91 -19.31
C LEU A 214 6.79 17.23 -20.61
N LEU A 215 8.12 17.12 -20.62
CA LEU A 215 8.92 17.29 -21.83
C LEU A 215 8.76 16.12 -22.80
N ALA A 216 8.68 14.89 -22.31
CA ALA A 216 8.39 13.73 -23.14
C ALA A 216 7.00 13.86 -23.78
N ILE A 217 5.98 14.24 -23.01
CA ILE A 217 4.63 14.52 -23.51
C ILE A 217 4.69 15.66 -24.54
N GLY A 218 5.27 16.80 -24.17
CA GLY A 218 5.39 17.95 -25.06
C GLY A 218 6.11 17.64 -26.37
N MET A 219 7.15 16.80 -26.33
CA MET A 219 7.85 16.32 -27.53
C MET A 219 6.93 15.46 -28.40
N LEU A 220 6.20 14.50 -27.82
CA LEU A 220 5.23 13.68 -28.56
C LEU A 220 4.16 14.55 -29.22
N LEU A 221 3.62 15.51 -28.49
CA LEU A 221 2.63 16.45 -29.02
C LEU A 221 3.20 17.32 -30.14
N ALA A 222 4.45 17.77 -30.01
CA ALA A 222 5.13 18.54 -31.04
C ALA A 222 5.37 17.72 -32.31
N LEU A 223 5.79 16.46 -32.17
CA LEU A 223 5.96 15.54 -33.30
C LEU A 223 4.63 15.21 -34.00
N SER A 224 3.56 15.00 -33.22
CA SER A 224 2.20 14.82 -33.77
C SER A 224 1.74 16.06 -34.54
N ALA A 225 1.94 17.26 -33.98
CA ALA A 225 1.61 18.52 -34.65
C ALA A 225 2.42 18.74 -35.94
N ALA A 226 3.65 18.22 -35.98
CA ALA A 226 4.48 18.18 -37.19
C ALA A 226 4.01 17.16 -38.24
N GLY A 227 2.94 16.40 -37.98
CA GLY A 227 2.44 15.35 -38.86
C GLY A 227 3.30 14.08 -38.87
N ILE A 228 4.17 13.90 -37.88
CA ILE A 228 5.01 12.72 -37.75
C ILE A 228 4.20 11.60 -37.09
N ASP A 229 4.16 10.44 -37.74
CA ASP A 229 3.51 9.25 -37.19
C ASP A 229 4.23 8.80 -35.91
N LEU A 230 3.48 8.82 -34.80
CA LEU A 230 3.98 8.44 -33.49
C LEU A 230 3.94 6.93 -33.25
N THR A 231 3.40 6.13 -34.17
CA THR A 231 3.25 4.68 -33.99
C THR A 231 4.58 4.01 -33.66
N ALA A 232 5.67 4.37 -34.36
CA ALA A 232 6.99 3.82 -34.07
C ALA A 232 7.53 4.22 -32.68
N LEU A 233 7.33 5.48 -32.27
CA LEU A 233 7.69 5.95 -30.92
C LEU A 233 6.81 5.32 -29.84
N SER A 234 5.55 5.03 -30.16
CA SER A 234 4.61 4.44 -29.22
C SER A 234 5.02 3.03 -28.83
N VAL A 235 5.55 2.22 -29.77
CA VAL A 235 6.05 0.87 -29.48
C VAL A 235 7.26 0.91 -28.53
N LEU A 236 8.23 1.79 -28.81
CA LEU A 236 9.39 2.01 -27.93
C LEU A 236 8.97 2.56 -26.56
N GLY A 237 8.04 3.51 -26.54
CA GLY A 237 7.45 4.06 -25.32
C GLY A 237 6.71 2.98 -24.51
N GLY A 238 5.97 2.10 -25.18
CA GLY A 238 5.29 0.95 -24.57
C GLY A 238 6.29 0.00 -23.91
N ALA A 239 7.34 -0.41 -24.61
CA ALA A 239 8.38 -1.27 -24.06
C ALA A 239 9.09 -0.62 -22.84
N LEU A 240 9.44 0.67 -22.94
CA LEU A 240 10.00 1.44 -21.82
C LEU A 240 9.01 1.53 -20.64
N GLY A 241 7.74 1.79 -20.91
CA GLY A 241 6.68 1.88 -19.90
C GLY A 241 6.48 0.56 -19.16
N VAL A 242 6.53 -0.57 -19.87
CA VAL A 242 6.44 -1.91 -19.28
C VAL A 242 7.66 -2.18 -18.41
N GLY A 243 8.87 -1.91 -18.92
CA GLY A 243 10.11 -2.07 -18.16
C GLY A 243 10.15 -1.25 -16.87
N VAL A 244 9.75 0.04 -16.96
CA VAL A 244 9.63 0.91 -15.78
C VAL A 244 8.53 0.43 -14.84
N GLY A 245 7.40 -0.03 -15.39
CA GLY A 245 6.29 -0.59 -14.62
C GLY A 245 6.71 -1.80 -13.78
N PHE A 246 7.41 -2.76 -14.37
CA PHE A 246 7.98 -3.90 -13.65
C PHE A 246 9.03 -3.45 -12.61
N GLY A 247 9.87 -2.48 -12.94
CA GLY A 247 10.86 -1.93 -11.99
C GLY A 247 10.23 -1.24 -10.78
N LEU A 248 9.07 -0.60 -10.95
CA LEU A 248 8.35 0.11 -9.87
C LEU A 248 7.31 -0.75 -9.13
N GLN A 249 7.06 -1.97 -9.60
CA GLN A 249 6.02 -2.85 -9.10
C GLN A 249 6.03 -3.00 -7.57
N ARG A 250 7.18 -3.37 -7.00
CA ARG A 250 7.34 -3.54 -5.54
C ARG A 250 7.18 -2.23 -4.78
N ILE A 251 7.59 -1.10 -5.37
CA ILE A 251 7.43 0.20 -4.72
C ILE A 251 5.94 0.51 -4.62
N ALA A 252 5.19 0.39 -5.73
CA ALA A 252 3.75 0.60 -5.76
C ALA A 252 3.02 -0.33 -4.76
N ALA A 253 3.34 -1.62 -4.77
CA ALA A 253 2.75 -2.61 -3.85
C ALA A 253 2.95 -2.22 -2.38
N ASN A 254 4.15 -1.79 -2.00
CA ASN A 254 4.45 -1.35 -0.63
C ASN A 254 3.68 -0.09 -0.22
N TYR A 255 3.55 0.89 -1.11
CA TYR A 255 2.78 2.11 -0.83
C TYR A 255 1.29 1.82 -0.66
N VAL A 256 0.70 1.08 -1.60
CA VAL A 256 -0.72 0.72 -1.51
C VAL A 256 -0.99 -0.14 -0.28
N SER A 257 -0.10 -1.10 0.02
CA SER A 257 -0.22 -1.91 1.23
C SER A 257 -0.16 -1.07 2.51
N GLY A 258 0.74 -0.08 2.58
CA GLY A 258 0.79 0.83 3.72
C GLY A 258 -0.50 1.63 3.90
N PHE A 259 -1.09 2.13 2.80
CA PHE A 259 -2.38 2.83 2.87
C PHE A 259 -3.52 1.91 3.31
N VAL A 260 -3.56 0.69 2.81
CA VAL A 260 -4.58 -0.32 3.19
C VAL A 260 -4.48 -0.68 4.67
N ILE A 261 -3.27 -0.93 5.18
CA ILE A 261 -3.03 -1.20 6.61
C ILE A 261 -3.56 -0.06 7.48
N LEU A 262 -3.24 1.19 7.11
CA LEU A 262 -3.65 2.38 7.84
C LEU A 262 -5.15 2.65 7.73
N ALA A 263 -5.76 2.47 6.55
CA ALA A 263 -7.18 2.73 6.32
C ALA A 263 -8.09 1.71 7.05
N GLU A 264 -7.72 0.43 7.01
CA GLU A 264 -8.51 -0.65 7.60
C GLU A 264 -8.15 -0.94 9.07
N ASN A 265 -7.09 -0.30 9.59
CA ASN A 265 -6.52 -0.58 10.92
C ASN A 265 -6.31 -2.09 11.17
N SER A 266 -5.89 -2.84 10.14
CA SER A 266 -5.66 -4.29 10.23
C SER A 266 -4.44 -4.64 11.09
N LEU A 267 -3.52 -3.68 11.25
CA LEU A 267 -2.39 -3.72 12.18
C LEU A 267 -2.28 -2.34 12.82
N ARG A 268 -2.06 -2.27 14.12
CA ARG A 268 -1.98 -1.01 14.86
C ARG A 268 -0.61 -0.84 15.50
N ILE A 269 -0.21 0.42 15.66
CA ILE A 269 1.01 0.74 16.43
C ILE A 269 0.79 0.28 17.87
N GLY A 270 1.73 -0.50 18.36
CA GLY A 270 1.70 -1.11 19.68
C GLY A 270 1.30 -2.57 19.68
N ASP A 271 0.80 -3.11 18.57
CA ASP A 271 0.42 -4.52 18.48
C ASP A 271 1.65 -5.44 18.59
N MET A 272 1.49 -6.56 19.28
CA MET A 272 2.48 -7.64 19.31
C MET A 272 2.24 -8.58 18.14
N VAL A 273 3.17 -8.61 17.20
CA VAL A 273 3.03 -9.34 15.94
C VAL A 273 4.22 -10.25 15.67
N LYS A 274 3.97 -11.35 14.97
CA LYS A 274 4.99 -12.25 14.44
C LYS A 274 4.84 -12.41 12.93
N VAL A 275 5.91 -12.09 12.22
CA VAL A 275 5.99 -12.09 10.75
C VAL A 275 7.34 -12.67 10.35
N ASP A 276 7.34 -13.69 9.49
CA ASP A 276 8.56 -14.34 8.97
C ASP A 276 9.59 -14.69 10.07
N ASN A 277 9.11 -15.37 11.13
CA ASN A 277 9.87 -15.75 12.33
C ASN A 277 10.41 -14.59 13.20
N PHE A 278 10.13 -13.34 12.85
CA PHE A 278 10.44 -12.18 13.68
C PHE A 278 9.22 -11.80 14.52
N GLU A 279 9.38 -11.81 15.84
CA GLU A 279 8.33 -11.43 16.79
C GLU A 279 8.70 -10.14 17.53
N GLY A 280 7.74 -9.22 17.63
CA GLY A 280 7.93 -7.98 18.34
C GLY A 280 6.73 -7.04 18.24
N ARG A 281 6.89 -5.89 18.90
CA ARG A 281 5.88 -4.84 18.95
C ARG A 281 6.00 -3.90 17.77
N ILE A 282 4.89 -3.57 17.11
CA ILE A 282 4.87 -2.53 16.07
C ILE A 282 5.15 -1.16 16.71
N THR A 283 6.23 -0.50 16.33
CA THR A 283 6.59 0.83 16.84
C THR A 283 6.17 1.97 15.92
N ASP A 284 6.21 1.75 14.61
CA ASP A 284 5.88 2.76 13.59
C ASP A 284 5.34 2.09 12.32
N ILE A 285 4.31 2.67 11.71
CA ILE A 285 3.75 2.24 10.42
C ILE A 285 3.91 3.39 9.43
N ARG A 286 4.81 3.23 8.47
CA ARG A 286 5.04 4.21 7.40
C ARG A 286 4.35 3.78 6.12
N THR A 287 4.40 4.64 5.11
CA THR A 287 3.73 4.39 3.84
C THR A 287 4.28 3.17 3.10
N ARG A 288 5.56 2.80 3.25
CA ARG A 288 6.21 1.71 2.50
C ARG A 288 6.74 0.55 3.36
N TYR A 289 6.84 0.73 4.66
CA TYR A 289 7.32 -0.30 5.59
C TYR A 289 6.73 -0.06 6.98
N THR A 290 6.80 -1.09 7.80
CA THR A 290 6.42 -1.08 9.21
C THR A 290 7.63 -1.50 10.04
N VAL A 291 7.83 -0.85 11.19
CA VAL A 291 8.93 -1.15 12.10
C VAL A 291 8.39 -2.01 13.24
N ILE A 292 9.00 -3.19 13.42
CA ILE A 292 8.67 -4.14 14.47
C ILE A 292 9.87 -4.24 15.40
N ARG A 293 9.69 -3.96 16.69
CA ARG A 293 10.75 -4.04 17.69
C ARG A 293 10.56 -5.28 18.56
N SER A 294 11.52 -6.19 18.49
CA SER A 294 11.59 -7.35 19.38
C SER A 294 11.74 -6.93 20.84
N LEU A 295 11.28 -7.77 21.76
CA LEU A 295 11.51 -7.62 23.20
C LEU A 295 13.02 -7.55 23.54
N GLY A 296 13.88 -8.18 22.73
CA GLY A 296 15.34 -8.07 22.84
C GLY A 296 15.92 -6.74 22.34
N GLY A 297 15.08 -5.76 22.00
CA GLY A 297 15.47 -4.41 21.58
C GLY A 297 15.83 -4.25 20.10
N ARG A 298 15.99 -5.34 19.36
CA ARG A 298 16.24 -5.34 17.90
C ARG A 298 15.03 -4.82 17.13
N GLU A 299 15.25 -3.98 16.12
CA GLU A 299 14.20 -3.51 15.20
C GLU A 299 14.31 -4.22 13.84
N SER A 300 13.17 -4.65 13.30
CA SER A 300 13.03 -5.20 11.96
C SER A 300 12.14 -4.27 11.13
N ILE A 301 12.62 -3.93 9.93
CA ILE A 301 11.87 -3.12 8.97
C ILE A 301 11.21 -4.09 7.99
N VAL A 302 9.90 -4.25 8.13
CA VAL A 302 9.12 -5.18 7.30
C VAL A 302 8.43 -4.40 6.18
N PRO A 303 8.64 -4.78 4.90
CA PRO A 303 7.91 -4.19 3.79
C PRO A 303 6.40 -4.37 3.97
N ASN A 304 5.62 -3.31 3.70
CA ASN A 304 4.17 -3.37 3.92
C ASN A 304 3.48 -4.41 3.03
N GLU A 305 4.02 -4.66 1.83
CA GLU A 305 3.53 -5.72 0.93
C GLU A 305 3.51 -7.07 1.66
N MET A 306 4.60 -7.41 2.37
CA MET A 306 4.72 -8.66 3.11
C MET A 306 3.64 -8.80 4.19
N LEU A 307 3.35 -7.72 4.94
CA LEU A 307 2.32 -7.72 5.97
C LEU A 307 0.88 -7.93 5.45
N ILE A 308 0.66 -7.72 4.16
CA ILE A 308 -0.64 -7.98 3.52
C ILE A 308 -0.64 -9.33 2.81
N THR A 309 0.47 -9.76 2.24
CA THR A 309 0.52 -10.94 1.36
C THR A 309 0.92 -12.22 2.09
N SER A 310 1.55 -12.12 3.26
CA SER A 310 1.88 -13.27 4.11
C SER A 310 0.99 -13.34 5.34
N ARG A 311 0.89 -14.53 5.93
CA ARG A 311 0.23 -14.74 7.22
C ARG A 311 0.93 -13.94 8.32
N VAL A 312 0.16 -13.15 9.09
CA VAL A 312 0.66 -12.37 10.22
C VAL A 312 -0.06 -12.80 11.48
N GLU A 313 0.70 -13.24 12.48
CA GLU A 313 0.14 -13.56 13.80
C GLU A 313 0.13 -12.28 14.65
N ASN A 314 -1.01 -11.92 15.22
CA ASN A 314 -1.21 -10.77 16.09
C ASN A 314 -1.78 -11.25 17.43
N ALA A 315 -1.09 -10.91 18.51
CA ALA A 315 -1.46 -11.29 19.88
C ALA A 315 -2.31 -10.22 20.60
N SER A 316 -2.73 -9.16 19.90
CA SER A 316 -3.31 -7.96 20.50
C SER A 316 -4.43 -7.29 19.69
N LEU A 317 -4.92 -7.95 18.63
CA LEU A 317 -5.85 -7.35 17.66
C LEU A 317 -7.27 -7.16 18.21
N ALA A 318 -7.95 -8.22 18.63
CA ALA A 318 -9.26 -8.13 19.30
C ALA A 318 -9.15 -7.99 20.81
N ASP A 319 -8.22 -8.72 21.43
CA ASP A 319 -7.92 -8.69 22.85
C ASP A 319 -6.40 -8.72 23.05
N ARG A 320 -5.90 -8.05 24.10
CA ARG A 320 -4.49 -8.10 24.49
C ARG A 320 -4.18 -9.30 25.38
N CYS A 321 -5.21 -10.01 25.84
CA CYS A 321 -5.07 -11.18 26.66
C CYS A 321 -4.63 -12.40 25.85
N VAL A 322 -3.48 -12.97 26.20
CA VAL A 322 -2.92 -14.18 25.61
C VAL A 322 -2.79 -15.28 26.65
N LEU A 323 -2.99 -16.52 26.23
CA LEU A 323 -2.78 -17.70 27.05
C LEU A 323 -1.31 -18.11 27.00
N ILE A 324 -0.70 -18.26 28.17
CA ILE A 324 0.66 -18.79 28.35
C ILE A 324 0.55 -20.17 28.98
N ALA A 325 1.38 -21.10 28.49
CA ALA A 325 1.50 -22.44 29.03
C ALA A 325 2.91 -22.70 29.61
N THR A 326 2.95 -23.39 30.73
CA THR A 326 4.17 -24.00 31.28
C THR A 326 3.87 -25.44 31.71
N THR A 327 4.88 -26.31 31.67
CA THR A 327 4.72 -27.73 31.99
C THR A 327 5.59 -28.06 33.17
N VAL A 328 5.02 -28.74 34.16
CA VAL A 328 5.70 -29.24 35.35
C VAL A 328 5.41 -30.73 35.49
N GLN A 329 6.40 -31.50 35.91
CA GLN A 329 6.25 -32.95 36.11
C GLN A 329 6.25 -33.26 37.60
N VAL A 330 5.30 -34.09 38.05
CA VAL A 330 5.18 -34.53 39.45
C VAL A 330 5.29 -36.05 39.54
N ALA A 331 5.79 -36.57 40.65
CA ALA A 331 5.94 -38.02 40.83
C ALA A 331 4.59 -38.75 40.79
N TYR A 332 4.60 -39.98 40.27
CA TYR A 332 3.47 -40.90 40.37
C TYR A 332 3.07 -41.15 41.83
N GLY A 333 1.76 -41.21 42.11
CA GLY A 333 1.21 -41.28 43.47
C GLY A 333 0.92 -39.93 44.14
N THR A 334 1.26 -38.81 43.49
CA THR A 334 0.85 -37.47 43.93
C THR A 334 -0.66 -37.29 43.67
N ASP A 335 -1.42 -36.83 44.68
CA ASP A 335 -2.84 -36.50 44.49
C ASP A 335 -3.00 -35.23 43.65
N VAL A 336 -3.18 -35.42 42.34
CA VAL A 336 -3.33 -34.34 41.34
C VAL A 336 -4.58 -33.49 41.61
N ARG A 337 -5.67 -34.08 42.10
CA ARG A 337 -6.92 -33.34 42.38
C ARG A 337 -6.73 -32.41 43.58
N ALA A 338 -6.09 -32.87 44.64
CA ALA A 338 -5.76 -32.03 45.78
C ALA A 338 -4.71 -30.96 45.44
N LEU A 339 -3.80 -31.25 44.51
CA LEU A 339 -2.77 -30.32 44.04
C LEU A 339 -3.37 -29.21 43.15
N GLN A 340 -4.38 -29.52 42.34
CA GLN A 340 -5.01 -28.59 41.40
C GLN A 340 -5.44 -27.29 42.05
N THR A 341 -6.25 -27.36 43.13
CA THR A 341 -6.76 -26.17 43.81
C THR A 341 -5.63 -25.32 44.40
N LYS A 342 -4.57 -25.95 44.89
CA LYS A 342 -3.41 -25.26 45.47
C LYS A 342 -2.58 -24.54 44.40
N VAL A 343 -2.30 -25.23 43.28
CA VAL A 343 -1.55 -24.67 42.16
C VAL A 343 -2.33 -23.55 41.48
N GLU A 344 -3.63 -23.72 41.21
CA GLU A 344 -4.47 -22.67 40.63
C GLU A 344 -4.52 -21.42 41.52
N ALA A 345 -4.61 -21.59 42.85
CA ALA A 345 -4.55 -20.48 43.79
C ALA A 345 -3.19 -19.75 43.78
N ALA A 346 -2.08 -20.49 43.71
CA ALA A 346 -0.74 -19.89 43.63
C ALA A 346 -0.50 -19.17 42.29
N VAL A 347 -0.91 -19.77 41.17
CA VAL A 347 -0.79 -19.15 39.85
C VAL A 347 -1.65 -17.88 39.77
N ARG A 348 -2.86 -17.89 40.36
CA ARG A 348 -3.73 -16.71 40.44
C ARG A 348 -3.11 -15.58 41.27
N ALA A 349 -2.27 -15.90 42.26
CA ALA A 349 -1.60 -14.90 43.08
C ALA A 349 -0.44 -14.19 42.35
N VAL A 350 0.05 -14.74 41.23
CA VAL A 350 1.16 -14.15 40.47
C VAL A 350 0.72 -12.83 39.80
N PRO A 351 1.46 -11.73 40.01
CA PRO A 351 1.15 -10.46 39.36
C PRO A 351 1.10 -10.60 37.83
N ARG A 352 0.14 -9.91 37.20
CA ARG A 352 -0.16 -9.94 35.74
C ARG A 352 -0.92 -11.17 35.24
N VAL A 353 -1.10 -12.21 36.07
CA VAL A 353 -2.04 -13.31 35.76
C VAL A 353 -3.47 -12.84 36.01
N LEU A 354 -4.38 -13.13 35.09
CA LEU A 354 -5.80 -12.84 35.25
C LEU A 354 -6.46 -13.79 36.25
N GLY A 355 -7.37 -13.23 37.05
CA GLY A 355 -8.28 -14.02 37.89
C GLY A 355 -9.46 -14.59 37.11
N ASP A 356 -9.87 -13.93 36.03
CA ASP A 356 -10.92 -14.34 35.10
C ASP A 356 -10.50 -13.97 33.67
N PRO A 357 -10.29 -14.94 32.75
CA PRO A 357 -10.43 -16.37 32.95
C PRO A 357 -9.43 -16.91 33.98
N ALA A 358 -9.90 -17.81 34.85
CA ALA A 358 -9.07 -18.38 35.90
C ALA A 358 -7.92 -19.23 35.31
N PRO A 359 -6.74 -19.26 35.95
CA PRO A 359 -5.69 -20.18 35.57
C PRO A 359 -6.18 -21.62 35.76
N GLY A 360 -5.74 -22.51 34.87
CA GLY A 360 -6.12 -23.92 34.91
C GLY A 360 -4.90 -24.83 34.89
N MET A 361 -5.00 -25.94 35.61
CA MET A 361 -4.03 -27.04 35.56
C MET A 361 -4.66 -28.24 34.87
N GLN A 362 -3.94 -28.83 33.91
CA GLN A 362 -4.41 -29.99 33.15
C GLN A 362 -3.39 -31.13 33.26
N LEU A 363 -3.87 -32.36 33.46
CA LEU A 363 -3.03 -33.56 33.36
C LEU A 363 -2.85 -33.88 31.87
N SER A 364 -1.78 -33.35 31.31
CA SER A 364 -1.48 -33.40 29.87
C SER A 364 -0.94 -34.75 29.40
N GLY A 365 -0.28 -35.50 30.27
CA GLY A 365 0.29 -36.80 29.92
C GLY A 365 0.94 -37.53 31.10
N PHE A 366 1.38 -38.75 30.82
CA PHE A 366 2.12 -39.63 31.73
C PHE A 366 3.51 -39.84 31.15
N GLY A 367 4.52 -39.18 31.72
CA GLY A 367 5.92 -39.24 31.29
C GLY A 367 6.67 -40.39 31.94
N ALA A 368 7.92 -40.64 31.53
CA ALA A 368 8.71 -41.75 32.06
C ALA A 368 8.81 -41.69 33.60
N ASP A 369 9.21 -40.55 34.17
CA ASP A 369 9.49 -40.44 35.61
C ASP A 369 8.37 -39.75 36.42
N GLY A 370 7.24 -39.37 35.79
CA GLY A 370 6.14 -38.69 36.48
C GLY A 370 4.95 -38.30 35.60
N MET A 371 3.93 -37.69 36.22
CA MET A 371 2.75 -37.11 35.56
C MET A 371 3.04 -35.69 35.08
N ASP A 372 2.79 -35.41 33.80
CA ASP A 372 3.03 -34.11 33.18
C ASP A 372 1.79 -33.22 33.33
N LEU A 373 1.94 -32.12 34.08
CA LEU A 373 0.91 -31.13 34.33
C LEU A 373 1.18 -29.88 33.49
N THR A 374 0.23 -29.51 32.64
CA THR A 374 0.28 -28.25 31.89
C THR A 374 -0.54 -27.18 32.61
N LEU A 375 0.11 -26.10 32.98
CA LEU A 375 -0.48 -24.92 33.61
C LEU A 375 -0.72 -23.86 32.56
N ASN A 376 -1.97 -23.45 32.41
CA ASN A 376 -2.43 -22.44 31.47
C ASN A 376 -2.92 -21.22 32.24
N PHE A 377 -2.40 -20.03 31.91
CA PHE A 377 -2.81 -18.78 32.54
C PHE A 377 -2.81 -17.63 31.53
N TRP A 378 -3.68 -16.66 31.75
CA TRP A 378 -3.86 -15.51 30.85
C TRP A 378 -3.11 -14.28 31.37
N ILE A 379 -2.45 -13.55 30.47
CA ILE A 379 -1.88 -12.21 30.73
C ILE A 379 -2.38 -11.23 29.67
N CYS A 380 -2.58 -9.95 30.00
CA CYS A 380 -3.11 -8.95 29.06
C CYS A 380 -2.12 -7.86 28.62
N ASP A 381 -0.84 -8.06 28.92
CA ASP A 381 0.23 -7.15 28.56
C ASP A 381 1.48 -7.89 28.04
N PRO A 382 1.35 -8.75 27.01
CA PRO A 382 2.48 -9.52 26.47
C PRO A 382 3.66 -8.65 26.02
N GLU A 383 3.44 -7.36 25.75
CA GLU A 383 4.48 -6.37 25.44
C GLU A 383 5.47 -6.09 26.58
N ASN A 384 5.11 -6.37 27.84
CA ASN A 384 5.97 -6.19 29.02
C ASN A 384 6.81 -7.45 29.33
N GLY A 385 6.89 -8.37 28.37
CA GLY A 385 7.57 -9.65 28.51
C GLY A 385 6.61 -10.75 28.98
N GLN A 386 6.77 -11.94 28.37
CA GLN A 386 6.06 -13.17 28.73
C GLN A 386 6.91 -14.08 29.62
N GLY A 387 8.24 -14.06 29.41
CA GLY A 387 9.18 -14.94 30.11
C GLY A 387 9.32 -14.65 31.60
N ASN A 388 9.20 -13.38 32.01
CA ASN A 388 9.17 -13.00 33.43
C ASN A 388 7.94 -13.58 34.12
N VAL A 389 6.73 -13.41 33.57
CA VAL A 389 5.51 -13.98 34.18
C VAL A 389 5.58 -15.51 34.21
N LYS A 390 6.07 -16.13 33.13
CA LYS A 390 6.28 -17.59 33.10
C LYS A 390 7.27 -18.05 34.18
N SER A 391 8.35 -17.31 34.38
CA SER A 391 9.31 -17.56 35.46
C SER A 391 8.67 -17.38 36.83
N ASP A 392 7.91 -16.30 37.03
CA ASP A 392 7.22 -16.01 38.30
C ASP A 392 6.19 -17.09 38.63
N VAL A 393 5.46 -17.60 37.62
CA VAL A 393 4.57 -18.76 37.76
C VAL A 393 5.33 -20.02 38.11
N ASN A 394 6.43 -20.33 37.41
CA ASN A 394 7.26 -21.49 37.73
C ASN A 394 7.83 -21.39 39.15
N LEU A 395 8.28 -20.20 39.57
CA LEU A 395 8.79 -19.95 40.92
C LEU A 395 7.68 -19.99 41.97
N ALA A 396 6.46 -19.54 41.66
CA ALA A 396 5.32 -19.65 42.56
C ALA A 396 4.89 -21.11 42.77
N VAL A 397 4.94 -21.93 41.72
CA VAL A 397 4.69 -23.37 41.80
C VAL A 397 5.82 -24.06 42.57
N LEU A 398 7.07 -23.68 42.33
CA LEU A 398 8.23 -24.16 43.10
C LEU A 398 8.15 -23.76 44.58
N ALA A 399 7.76 -22.52 44.87
CA ALA A 399 7.55 -22.03 46.24
C ALA A 399 6.34 -22.68 46.90
N LEU A 400 5.30 -23.04 46.15
CA LEU A 400 4.20 -23.87 46.66
C LEU A 400 4.68 -25.28 47.04
N PHE A 401 5.71 -25.79 46.37
CA PHE A 401 6.41 -27.00 46.78
C PHE A 401 7.33 -26.79 48.00
N ASP A 402 7.87 -25.59 48.21
CA ASP A 402 8.90 -25.35 49.23
C ASP A 402 8.46 -24.62 50.52
N SER A 403 7.46 -23.73 50.54
CA SER A 403 6.77 -23.18 51.73
C SER A 403 6.07 -21.83 51.45
N ALA A 404 5.00 -21.59 52.21
CA ALA A 404 4.24 -20.34 52.25
C ALA A 404 5.08 -19.08 52.62
N VAL A 405 4.73 -17.95 51.98
CA VAL A 405 4.69 -16.53 52.45
C VAL A 405 5.23 -15.52 51.39
N ILE A 406 4.47 -14.42 51.26
CA ILE A 406 4.31 -13.39 50.19
C ILE A 406 5.22 -12.15 50.51
N GLU A 407 5.63 -11.20 49.64
CA GLU A 407 4.84 -10.14 48.93
C GLU A 407 5.68 -9.24 47.97
N ALA A 408 4.99 -8.53 47.07
CA ALA A 408 5.45 -7.85 45.83
C ALA A 408 5.25 -6.31 45.81
N GLN A 409 5.71 -5.58 44.77
CA GLN A 409 4.99 -4.39 44.24
C GLN A 409 5.43 -3.82 42.86
N LEU A 410 4.46 -3.13 42.21
CA LEU A 410 4.26 -2.69 40.80
C LEU A 410 4.75 -1.24 40.44
N ILE A 411 4.74 -0.84 39.13
CA ILE A 411 3.80 0.16 38.50
C ILE A 411 4.16 0.55 37.02
N LYS A 412 3.11 0.97 36.29
CA LYS A 412 2.73 1.12 34.84
C LYS A 412 3.20 2.35 34.02
N GLY A 413 2.98 2.26 32.69
CA GLY A 413 2.29 3.29 31.83
C GLY A 413 3.07 3.78 30.59
N ALA A 414 2.53 4.37 29.49
CA ALA A 414 1.24 4.39 28.77
C ALA A 414 1.40 5.15 27.39
N THR A 415 0.76 4.65 26.31
CA THR A 415 0.01 5.28 25.16
C THR A 415 0.47 6.46 24.24
N ASN A 416 0.07 6.36 22.93
CA ASN A 416 -0.71 7.30 22.06
C ASN A 416 -0.16 7.85 20.68
N ASN A 417 -0.76 7.33 19.58
CA ASN A 417 -1.53 7.92 18.45
C ASN A 417 -1.07 9.00 17.41
N LEU A 418 -1.57 8.75 16.17
CA LEU A 418 -2.22 9.63 15.15
C LEU A 418 -1.42 10.26 13.98
N SER A 419 -1.83 9.92 12.73
CA SER A 419 -2.54 10.84 11.79
C SER A 419 -2.53 10.37 10.31
N ILE A 420 -3.63 9.79 9.82
CA ILE A 420 -3.73 9.20 8.45
C ILE A 420 -4.45 10.10 7.42
N ARG A 421 -5.13 11.17 7.85
CA ARG A 421 -5.99 11.97 6.94
C ARG A 421 -5.25 12.89 5.96
N LYS A 422 -3.96 13.18 6.16
CA LYS A 422 -3.22 14.15 5.32
C LYS A 422 -2.61 13.55 4.06
N ILE A 423 -2.40 12.23 4.01
CA ILE A 423 -1.67 11.60 2.90
C ILE A 423 -2.63 11.12 1.80
N ALA A 424 -3.80 10.57 2.16
CA ALA A 424 -4.82 10.14 1.20
C ALA A 424 -5.28 11.31 0.28
N ALA A 425 -5.46 12.50 0.84
CA ALA A 425 -5.87 13.69 0.08
C ALA A 425 -4.84 14.16 -0.96
N SER A 426 -3.56 13.79 -0.81
CA SER A 426 -2.49 14.21 -1.74
C SER A 426 -2.42 13.32 -2.99
N ALA A 427 -2.65 12.01 -2.84
CA ALA A 427 -2.65 11.06 -3.96
C ALA A 427 -3.87 11.26 -4.87
N THR A 428 -5.06 11.43 -4.29
CA THR A 428 -6.30 11.67 -5.05
C THR A 428 -6.23 12.94 -5.87
N ARG A 429 -5.63 14.01 -5.33
CA ARG A 429 -5.46 15.27 -6.05
C ARG A 429 -4.54 15.13 -7.27
N ALA A 430 -3.44 14.38 -7.13
CA ALA A 430 -2.51 14.14 -8.24
C ALA A 430 -3.18 13.35 -9.37
N LEU A 431 -3.97 12.33 -9.04
CA LEU A 431 -4.71 11.53 -10.01
C LEU A 431 -5.76 12.36 -10.76
N LEU A 432 -6.53 13.18 -10.06
CA LEU A 432 -7.55 14.04 -10.66
C LEU A 432 -6.94 15.10 -11.59
N LEU A 433 -5.79 15.66 -11.23
CA LEU A 433 -5.07 16.61 -12.09
C LEU A 433 -4.53 15.94 -13.35
N ALA A 434 -4.04 14.71 -13.26
CA ALA A 434 -3.58 13.95 -14.43
C ALA A 434 -4.74 13.64 -15.39
N ILE A 435 -5.89 13.18 -14.88
CA ILE A 435 -7.09 12.92 -15.68
C ILE A 435 -7.61 14.22 -16.32
N GLY A 436 -7.70 15.31 -15.55
CA GLY A 436 -8.14 16.61 -16.06
C GLY A 436 -7.25 17.16 -17.18
N MET A 437 -5.93 16.93 -17.09
CA MET A 437 -4.99 17.30 -18.15
C MET A 437 -5.21 16.49 -19.43
N LEU A 438 -5.43 15.17 -19.32
CA LEU A 438 -5.69 14.32 -20.48
C LEU A 438 -6.99 14.73 -21.20
N LEU A 439 -8.05 15.02 -20.44
CA LEU A 439 -9.32 15.50 -20.99
C LEU A 439 -9.16 16.85 -21.69
N ALA A 440 -8.37 17.77 -21.11
CA ALA A 440 -8.10 19.07 -21.73
C ALA A 440 -7.32 18.94 -23.05
N LEU A 441 -6.36 18.02 -23.13
CA LEU A 441 -5.60 17.75 -24.37
C LEU A 441 -6.49 17.13 -25.45
N SER A 442 -7.35 16.16 -25.08
CA SER A 442 -8.32 15.57 -26.01
C SER A 442 -9.30 16.61 -26.54
N ALA A 443 -9.83 17.48 -25.67
CA ALA A 443 -10.73 18.57 -26.07
C ALA A 443 -10.04 19.60 -26.98
N ALA A 444 -8.71 19.72 -26.92
CA ALA A 444 -7.92 20.56 -27.81
C ALA A 444 -7.64 19.91 -29.19
N GLY A 445 -8.19 18.71 -29.47
CA GLY A 445 -8.02 18.01 -30.74
C GLY A 445 -6.67 17.28 -30.89
N ILE A 446 -5.97 17.07 -29.78
CA ILE A 446 -4.65 16.44 -29.77
C ILE A 446 -4.80 14.92 -29.70
N ASP A 447 -4.15 14.20 -30.62
CA ASP A 447 -4.18 12.73 -30.65
C ASP A 447 -3.44 12.13 -29.44
N LEU A 448 -4.20 11.43 -28.59
CA LEU A 448 -3.70 10.79 -27.38
C LEU A 448 -3.20 9.36 -27.61
N THR A 449 -3.25 8.83 -28.84
CA THR A 449 -2.88 7.45 -29.16
C THR A 449 -1.44 7.12 -28.78
N ALA A 450 -0.51 8.05 -28.96
CA ALA A 450 0.88 7.84 -28.53
C ALA A 450 1.03 7.80 -27.00
N LEU A 451 0.17 8.53 -26.28
CA LEU A 451 0.19 8.58 -24.83
C LEU A 451 -0.54 7.38 -24.20
N SER A 452 -1.53 6.83 -24.89
CA SER A 452 -2.27 5.64 -24.43
C SER A 452 -1.37 4.40 -24.40
N VAL A 453 -0.37 4.27 -25.28
CA VAL A 453 0.56 3.14 -25.25
C VAL A 453 1.50 3.20 -24.04
N LEU A 454 2.05 4.37 -23.74
CA LEU A 454 2.85 4.61 -22.52
C LEU A 454 2.01 4.46 -21.24
N GLY A 455 0.80 5.02 -21.24
CA GLY A 455 -0.15 4.92 -20.13
C GLY A 455 -0.63 3.48 -19.91
N GLY A 456 -0.87 2.73 -20.99
CA GLY A 456 -1.25 1.32 -20.95
C GLY A 456 -0.14 0.44 -20.41
N ALA A 457 1.10 0.65 -20.86
CA ALA A 457 2.27 -0.05 -20.36
C ALA A 457 2.54 0.19 -18.86
N LEU A 458 2.47 1.45 -18.42
CA LEU A 458 2.55 1.78 -16.99
C LEU A 458 1.36 1.22 -16.20
N GLY A 459 0.16 1.27 -16.78
CA GLY A 459 -1.07 0.72 -16.21
C GLY A 459 -0.97 -0.79 -15.99
N VAL A 460 -0.38 -1.53 -16.93
CA VAL A 460 -0.09 -2.96 -16.81
C VAL A 460 0.90 -3.22 -15.68
N GLY A 461 2.01 -2.46 -15.60
CA GLY A 461 3.00 -2.61 -14.51
C GLY A 461 2.43 -2.32 -13.11
N VAL A 462 1.61 -1.27 -13.00
CA VAL A 462 0.88 -0.96 -11.75
C VAL A 462 -0.17 -2.04 -11.47
N GLY A 463 -0.90 -2.51 -12.48
CA GLY A 463 -1.88 -3.59 -12.37
C GLY A 463 -1.26 -4.88 -11.83
N PHE A 464 -0.10 -5.28 -12.34
CA PHE A 464 0.69 -6.39 -11.80
C PHE A 464 1.19 -6.12 -10.36
N GLY A 465 1.51 -4.88 -10.01
CA GLY A 465 1.88 -4.51 -8.64
C GLY A 465 0.73 -4.54 -7.65
N LEU A 466 -0.50 -4.35 -8.13
CA LEU A 466 -1.72 -4.41 -7.35
C LEU A 466 -2.43 -5.76 -7.45
N GLN A 467 -1.92 -6.68 -8.26
CA GLN A 467 -2.55 -7.97 -8.53
C GLN A 467 -2.87 -8.73 -7.25
N ARG A 468 -1.91 -8.84 -6.32
CA ARG A 468 -2.12 -9.53 -5.04
C ARG A 468 -3.18 -8.85 -4.18
N ILE A 469 -3.24 -7.52 -4.21
CA ILE A 469 -4.28 -6.78 -3.47
C ILE A 469 -5.64 -7.12 -4.08
N ALA A 470 -5.79 -6.98 -5.40
CA ALA A 470 -7.03 -7.33 -6.10
C ALA A 470 -7.44 -8.80 -5.88
N ALA A 471 -6.48 -9.73 -5.95
CA ALA A 471 -6.71 -11.16 -5.71
C ALA A 471 -7.29 -11.42 -4.32
N ASN A 472 -6.79 -10.73 -3.28
CA ASN A 472 -7.32 -10.83 -1.93
C ASN A 472 -8.78 -10.33 -1.83
N TYR A 473 -9.15 -9.24 -2.51
CA TYR A 473 -10.55 -8.75 -2.54
C TYR A 473 -11.48 -9.71 -3.28
N VAL A 474 -11.05 -10.20 -4.45
CA VAL A 474 -11.84 -11.18 -5.22
C VAL A 474 -12.01 -12.46 -4.43
N SER A 475 -10.93 -12.96 -3.81
CA SER A 475 -10.97 -14.17 -2.99
C SER A 475 -11.91 -14.01 -1.78
N GLY A 476 -11.91 -12.84 -1.13
CA GLY A 476 -12.85 -12.58 -0.04
C GLY A 476 -14.31 -12.60 -0.49
N PHE A 477 -14.61 -12.03 -1.66
CA PHE A 477 -15.95 -12.11 -2.24
C PHE A 477 -16.34 -13.55 -2.58
N VAL A 478 -15.42 -14.33 -3.15
CA VAL A 478 -15.64 -15.76 -3.47
C VAL A 478 -15.91 -16.56 -2.19
N ILE A 479 -15.09 -16.39 -1.14
CA ILE A 479 -15.29 -17.05 0.16
C ILE A 479 -16.71 -16.76 0.71
N LEU A 480 -17.14 -15.50 0.66
CA LEU A 480 -18.45 -15.08 1.15
C LEU A 480 -19.61 -15.56 0.25
N ALA A 481 -19.44 -15.54 -1.06
CA ALA A 481 -20.47 -15.94 -2.01
C ALA A 481 -20.69 -17.46 -2.00
N GLU A 482 -19.61 -18.24 -1.94
CA GLU A 482 -19.65 -19.71 -1.97
C GLU A 482 -19.80 -20.32 -0.58
N ASN A 483 -19.64 -19.53 0.49
CA ASN A 483 -19.61 -20.00 1.89
C ASN A 483 -18.63 -21.18 2.10
N SER A 484 -17.50 -21.17 1.38
CA SER A 484 -16.46 -22.20 1.45
C SER A 484 -15.72 -22.21 2.79
N LEU A 485 -15.71 -21.07 3.49
CA LEU A 485 -15.28 -20.90 4.88
C LEU A 485 -16.30 -20.03 5.60
N ARG A 486 -16.68 -20.40 6.82
CA ARG A 486 -17.69 -19.67 7.60
C ARG A 486 -17.11 -19.15 8.91
N ILE A 487 -17.66 -18.03 9.39
CA ILE A 487 -17.36 -17.55 10.74
C ILE A 487 -17.80 -18.63 11.72
N GLY A 488 -16.87 -19.05 12.57
CA GLY A 488 -17.05 -20.09 13.56
C GLY A 488 -16.39 -21.42 13.22
N ASP A 489 -15.94 -21.64 11.98
CA ASP A 489 -15.28 -22.88 11.58
C ASP A 489 -13.92 -23.07 12.27
N MET A 490 -13.59 -24.29 12.65
CA MET A 490 -12.26 -24.71 13.10
C MET A 490 -11.40 -25.07 11.90
N VAL A 491 -10.36 -24.27 11.65
CA VAL A 491 -9.51 -24.40 10.47
C VAL A 491 -8.05 -24.44 10.85
N LYS A 492 -7.28 -25.18 10.05
CA LYS A 492 -5.82 -25.21 10.10
C LYS A 492 -5.26 -24.80 8.75
N VAL A 493 -4.45 -23.74 8.79
CA VAL A 493 -3.78 -23.14 7.64
C VAL A 493 -2.28 -23.14 7.95
N ASP A 494 -1.50 -23.84 7.13
CA ASP A 494 -0.10 -24.15 7.40
C ASP A 494 0.10 -24.79 8.79
N ASN A 495 0.79 -24.09 9.70
CA ASN A 495 1.11 -24.54 11.06
C ASN A 495 0.25 -23.84 12.13
N PHE A 496 -0.83 -23.16 11.75
CA PHE A 496 -1.69 -22.43 12.68
C PHE A 496 -3.12 -22.93 12.62
N GLU A 497 -3.65 -23.27 13.80
CA GLU A 497 -4.97 -23.84 13.98
C GLU A 497 -5.79 -22.97 14.93
N GLY A 498 -7.06 -22.75 14.56
CA GLY A 498 -7.98 -21.96 15.35
C GLY A 498 -9.33 -21.78 14.68
N ARG A 499 -10.19 -21.03 15.36
CA ARG A 499 -11.55 -20.73 14.92
C ARG A 499 -11.60 -19.46 14.09
N ILE A 500 -12.33 -19.46 12.96
CA ILE A 500 -12.58 -18.24 12.19
C ILE A 500 -13.47 -17.30 13.02
N THR A 501 -12.97 -16.11 13.32
CA THR A 501 -13.68 -15.08 14.11
C THR A 501 -14.30 -13.99 13.25
N ASP A 502 -13.66 -13.66 12.13
CA ASP A 502 -14.10 -12.59 11.24
C ASP A 502 -13.61 -12.88 9.80
N ILE A 503 -14.45 -12.57 8.81
CA ILE A 503 -14.10 -12.66 7.38
C ILE A 503 -14.29 -11.26 6.79
N ARG A 504 -13.19 -10.60 6.44
CA ARG A 504 -13.20 -9.30 5.80
C ARG A 504 -12.95 -9.44 4.31
N THR A 505 -13.13 -8.33 3.60
CA THR A 505 -13.02 -8.29 2.14
C THR A 505 -11.67 -8.80 1.63
N ARG A 506 -10.56 -8.59 2.34
CA ARG A 506 -9.21 -8.97 1.88
C ARG A 506 -8.49 -10.01 2.74
N TYR A 507 -8.92 -10.21 3.99
CA TYR A 507 -8.31 -11.17 4.92
C TYR A 507 -9.35 -11.79 5.83
N THR A 508 -9.00 -12.93 6.42
CA THR A 508 -9.80 -13.65 7.40
C THR A 508 -9.00 -13.78 8.70
N VAL A 509 -9.67 -13.62 9.84
CA VAL A 509 -9.06 -13.68 11.17
C VAL A 509 -9.35 -15.03 11.81
N ILE A 510 -8.29 -15.78 12.07
CA ILE A 510 -8.36 -17.10 12.72
C ILE A 510 -7.81 -16.96 14.14
N ARG A 511 -8.62 -17.22 15.17
CA ARG A 511 -8.21 -17.13 16.58
C ARG A 511 -7.91 -18.52 17.11
N SER A 512 -6.67 -18.73 17.55
CA SER A 512 -6.27 -19.97 18.22
C SER A 512 -6.87 -20.05 19.62
N LEU A 513 -6.97 -21.26 20.17
CA LEU A 513 -7.35 -21.49 21.57
C LEU A 513 -6.44 -20.73 22.56
N GLY A 514 -5.18 -20.46 22.17
CA GLY A 514 -4.25 -19.67 22.97
C GLY A 514 -4.49 -18.16 22.96
N GLY A 515 -5.57 -17.67 22.34
CA GLY A 515 -5.92 -16.24 22.28
C GLY A 515 -5.19 -15.44 21.19
N ARG A 516 -4.10 -15.98 20.62
CA ARG A 516 -3.43 -15.40 19.46
C ARG A 516 -4.32 -15.46 18.21
N GLU A 517 -4.27 -14.40 17.42
CA GLU A 517 -5.04 -14.27 16.18
C GLU A 517 -4.08 -14.33 14.99
N SER A 518 -4.49 -14.99 13.91
CA SER A 518 -3.76 -15.06 12.64
C SER A 518 -4.58 -14.34 11.57
N ILE A 519 -4.02 -13.26 11.05
CA ILE A 519 -4.54 -12.55 9.89
C ILE A 519 -4.05 -13.30 8.65
N VAL A 520 -4.97 -13.98 7.98
CA VAL A 520 -4.67 -14.77 6.78
C VAL A 520 -5.22 -14.05 5.55
N PRO A 521 -4.39 -13.74 4.54
CA PRO A 521 -4.86 -13.15 3.30
C PRO A 521 -5.86 -14.08 2.60
N ASN A 522 -6.96 -13.54 2.07
CA ASN A 522 -8.00 -14.38 1.46
C ASN A 522 -7.50 -15.14 0.23
N GLU A 523 -6.54 -14.57 -0.53
CA GLU A 523 -5.88 -15.26 -1.65
C GLU A 523 -5.24 -16.57 -1.17
N MET A 524 -4.63 -16.58 0.01
CA MET A 524 -4.01 -17.76 0.60
C MET A 524 -5.06 -18.84 0.90
N LEU A 525 -6.21 -18.48 1.49
CA LEU A 525 -7.28 -19.44 1.82
C LEU A 525 -7.93 -20.12 0.61
N ILE A 526 -7.85 -19.51 -0.57
CA ILE A 526 -8.36 -20.08 -1.81
C ILE A 526 -7.28 -20.88 -2.56
N THR A 527 -6.01 -20.46 -2.47
CA THR A 527 -4.93 -21.05 -3.29
C THR A 527 -4.10 -22.11 -2.56
N SER A 528 -4.08 -22.11 -1.23
CA SER A 528 -3.39 -23.12 -0.42
C SER A 528 -4.35 -24.15 0.17
N ARG A 529 -3.81 -25.29 0.60
CA ARG A 529 -4.60 -26.33 1.28
C ARG A 529 -5.01 -25.82 2.67
N VAL A 530 -6.32 -25.72 2.89
CA VAL A 530 -6.92 -25.43 4.20
C VAL A 530 -7.59 -26.70 4.72
N GLU A 531 -7.22 -27.13 5.92
CA GLU A 531 -7.94 -28.19 6.62
C GLU A 531 -9.07 -27.55 7.42
N ASN A 532 -10.32 -27.91 7.14
CA ASN A 532 -11.48 -27.46 7.93
C ASN A 532 -12.05 -28.66 8.68
N ALA A 533 -11.90 -28.65 10.00
CA ALA A 533 -12.35 -29.74 10.87
C ALA A 533 -13.85 -29.68 11.19
N SER A 534 -14.57 -28.66 10.70
CA SER A 534 -15.96 -28.38 11.04
C SER A 534 -16.91 -28.15 9.85
N LEU A 535 -16.40 -28.30 8.62
CA LEU A 535 -17.15 -27.94 7.40
C LEU A 535 -18.34 -28.86 7.13
N ALA A 536 -18.17 -30.17 7.34
CA ALA A 536 -19.17 -31.19 7.07
C ALA A 536 -19.89 -31.67 8.34
N ASP A 537 -19.13 -31.83 9.43
CA ASP A 537 -19.62 -32.20 10.76
C ASP A 537 -18.80 -31.40 11.80
N ARG A 538 -19.43 -30.98 12.90
CA ARG A 538 -18.75 -30.28 14.01
C ARG A 538 -17.99 -31.23 14.92
N CYS A 539 -18.29 -32.52 14.84
CA CYS A 539 -17.71 -33.50 15.74
C CYS A 539 -16.31 -33.91 15.29
N VAL A 540 -15.34 -33.85 16.21
CA VAL A 540 -13.93 -34.18 15.98
C VAL A 540 -13.49 -35.34 16.85
N LEU A 541 -12.60 -36.18 16.32
CA LEU A 541 -12.01 -37.29 17.04
C LEU A 541 -10.75 -36.83 17.79
N ILE A 542 -10.71 -37.10 19.09
CA ILE A 542 -9.57 -36.84 19.98
C ILE A 542 -8.94 -38.16 20.40
N ALA A 543 -7.62 -38.19 20.50
CA ALA A 543 -6.85 -39.33 20.99
C ALA A 543 -6.01 -38.97 22.23
N THR A 544 -5.95 -39.90 23.19
CA THR A 544 -4.99 -39.89 24.30
C THR A 544 -4.34 -41.26 24.45
N THR A 545 -3.11 -41.31 24.95
CA THR A 545 -2.35 -42.56 25.09
C THR A 545 -1.98 -42.76 26.56
N VAL A 546 -2.18 -43.97 27.06
CA VAL A 546 -1.85 -44.39 28.43
C VAL A 546 -1.06 -45.69 28.40
N GLN A 547 -0.16 -45.90 29.35
CA GLN A 547 0.57 -47.17 29.49
C GLN A 547 0.05 -47.99 30.66
N VAL A 548 0.04 -49.31 30.47
CA VAL A 548 -0.25 -50.29 31.53
C VAL A 548 0.86 -51.32 31.63
N ALA A 549 1.11 -51.85 32.82
CA ALA A 549 2.17 -52.83 33.04
C ALA A 549 1.98 -54.11 32.21
N TYR A 550 3.10 -54.70 31.78
CA TYR A 550 3.11 -56.03 31.17
C TYR A 550 2.45 -57.07 32.08
N GLY A 551 1.51 -57.85 31.54
CA GLY A 551 0.71 -58.82 32.30
C GLY A 551 -0.72 -58.34 32.64
N THR A 552 -1.06 -57.08 32.37
CA THR A 552 -2.44 -56.57 32.48
C THR A 552 -3.34 -57.21 31.41
N ASP A 553 -4.52 -57.72 31.77
CA ASP A 553 -5.50 -58.21 30.79
C ASP A 553 -6.20 -57.04 30.08
N VAL A 554 -5.61 -56.62 28.96
CA VAL A 554 -6.09 -55.49 28.14
C VAL A 554 -7.50 -55.74 27.59
N ARG A 555 -7.87 -57.00 27.30
CA ARG A 555 -9.22 -57.31 26.77
C ARG A 555 -10.29 -57.14 27.84
N ALA A 556 -10.02 -57.60 29.07
CA ALA A 556 -10.92 -57.39 30.20
C ALA A 556 -11.04 -55.90 30.56
N LEU A 557 -9.97 -55.14 30.38
CA LEU A 557 -9.91 -53.70 30.67
C LEU A 557 -10.72 -52.84 29.67
N GLN A 558 -10.80 -53.27 28.41
CA GLN A 558 -11.38 -52.49 27.32
C GLN A 558 -12.80 -51.97 27.63
N THR A 559 -13.70 -52.86 28.07
CA THR A 559 -15.10 -52.49 28.32
C THR A 559 -15.21 -51.49 29.49
N LYS A 560 -14.36 -51.64 30.51
CA LYS A 560 -14.36 -50.76 31.69
C LYS A 560 -13.84 -49.37 31.33
N VAL A 561 -12.77 -49.30 30.54
CA VAL A 561 -12.21 -48.02 30.06
C VAL A 561 -13.19 -47.31 29.13
N GLU A 562 -13.79 -48.00 28.17
CA GLU A 562 -14.78 -47.40 27.27
C GLU A 562 -16.00 -46.85 28.04
N ALA A 563 -16.44 -47.55 29.10
CA ALA A 563 -17.50 -47.07 29.98
C ALA A 563 -17.09 -45.83 30.79
N ALA A 564 -15.86 -45.82 31.33
CA ALA A 564 -15.32 -44.66 32.06
C ALA A 564 -15.17 -43.43 31.16
N VAL A 565 -14.66 -43.61 29.93
CA VAL A 565 -14.52 -42.54 28.93
C VAL A 565 -15.90 -42.01 28.51
N ARG A 566 -16.88 -42.89 28.29
CA ARG A 566 -18.25 -42.50 27.93
C ARG A 566 -18.95 -41.68 29.02
N ALA A 567 -18.59 -41.88 30.29
CA ALA A 567 -19.15 -41.15 31.42
C ALA A 567 -18.62 -39.70 31.52
N VAL A 568 -17.56 -39.35 30.80
CA VAL A 568 -16.97 -38.01 30.83
C VAL A 568 -17.88 -37.00 30.10
N PRO A 569 -18.23 -35.87 30.74
CA PRO A 569 -19.01 -34.82 30.09
C PRO A 569 -18.34 -34.34 28.79
N ARG A 570 -19.16 -34.04 27.76
CA ARG A 570 -18.76 -33.66 26.39
C ARG A 570 -18.28 -34.80 25.48
N VAL A 571 -18.01 -36.00 26.00
CA VAL A 571 -17.75 -37.17 25.16
C VAL A 571 -19.06 -37.71 24.58
N LEU A 572 -19.07 -38.01 23.29
CA LEU A 572 -20.24 -38.59 22.63
C LEU A 572 -20.42 -40.07 22.97
N GLY A 573 -21.68 -40.48 23.12
CA GLY A 573 -22.06 -41.89 23.21
C GLY A 573 -22.16 -42.59 21.85
N ASP A 574 -22.40 -41.82 20.79
CA ASP A 574 -22.43 -42.25 19.38
C ASP A 574 -21.84 -41.13 18.49
N PRO A 575 -20.71 -41.35 17.79
CA PRO A 575 -19.91 -42.57 17.79
C PRO A 575 -19.29 -42.90 19.16
N ALA A 576 -19.30 -44.17 19.55
CA ALA A 576 -18.81 -44.62 20.84
C ALA A 576 -17.29 -44.42 20.99
N PRO A 577 -16.79 -44.13 22.21
CA PRO A 577 -15.35 -44.12 22.47
C PRO A 577 -14.78 -45.54 22.34
N GLY A 578 -13.49 -45.63 21.98
CA GLY A 578 -12.80 -46.90 21.81
C GLY A 578 -11.41 -46.90 22.43
N MET A 579 -10.98 -48.08 22.90
CA MET A 579 -9.62 -48.33 23.38
C MET A 579 -8.92 -49.35 22.48
N GLN A 580 -7.66 -49.09 22.12
CA GLN A 580 -6.86 -49.98 21.29
C GLN A 580 -5.47 -50.18 21.89
N LEU A 581 -4.96 -51.41 21.89
CA LEU A 581 -3.53 -51.68 22.13
C LEU A 581 -2.75 -51.19 20.92
N SER A 582 -2.10 -50.04 21.06
CA SER A 582 -1.37 -49.36 19.98
C SER A 582 0.10 -49.79 19.87
N GLY A 583 0.69 -50.30 20.95
CA GLY A 583 2.11 -50.66 20.96
C GLY A 583 2.58 -51.38 22.22
N PHE A 584 3.82 -51.85 22.17
CA PHE A 584 4.56 -52.43 23.29
C PHE A 584 5.77 -51.52 23.56
N GLY A 585 5.67 -50.70 24.59
CA GLY A 585 6.70 -49.75 25.01
C GLY A 585 7.80 -50.42 25.86
N ALA A 586 8.85 -49.66 26.19
CA ALA A 586 9.99 -50.19 26.96
C ALA A 586 9.57 -50.75 28.33
N ASP A 587 8.59 -50.11 28.96
CA ASP A 587 8.20 -50.36 30.35
C ASP A 587 6.77 -50.92 30.48
N GLY A 588 5.96 -50.86 29.41
CA GLY A 588 4.55 -51.26 29.43
C GLY A 588 3.90 -51.43 28.05
N MET A 589 2.61 -51.72 28.04
CA MET A 589 1.76 -51.77 26.85
C MET A 589 1.08 -50.41 26.62
N ASP A 590 1.22 -49.84 25.42
CA ASP A 590 0.63 -48.55 25.04
C ASP A 590 -0.82 -48.72 24.58
N LEU A 591 -1.76 -48.07 25.26
CA LEU A 591 -3.17 -48.05 24.93
C LEU A 591 -3.58 -46.68 24.38
N THR A 592 -4.14 -46.63 23.18
CA THR A 592 -4.71 -45.41 22.59
C THR A 592 -6.21 -45.39 22.79
N LEU A 593 -6.70 -44.32 23.41
CA LEU A 593 -8.11 -44.04 23.67
C LEU A 593 -8.60 -42.97 22.70
N ASN A 594 -9.61 -43.30 21.92
CA ASN A 594 -10.21 -42.43 20.91
C ASN A 594 -11.64 -42.09 21.32
N PHE A 595 -11.99 -40.79 21.30
CA PHE A 595 -13.34 -40.33 21.65
C PHE A 595 -13.73 -39.09 20.85
N TRP A 596 -15.03 -38.90 20.61
CA TRP A 596 -15.55 -37.78 19.83
C TRP A 596 -16.13 -36.70 20.73
N ILE A 597 -15.96 -35.44 20.32
CA ILE A 597 -16.61 -34.25 20.91
C ILE A 597 -17.19 -33.38 19.80
N CYS A 598 -18.26 -32.61 20.04
CA CYS A 598 -18.87 -31.72 19.03
C CYS A 598 -18.73 -30.22 19.29
N ASP A 599 -17.90 -29.85 20.28
CA ASP A 599 -17.63 -28.45 20.64
C ASP A 599 -16.12 -28.18 20.86
N PRO A 600 -15.24 -28.52 19.89
CA PRO A 600 -13.79 -28.35 20.03
C PRO A 600 -13.35 -26.90 20.31
N GLU A 601 -14.17 -25.91 19.99
CA GLU A 601 -13.94 -24.50 20.31
C GLU A 601 -13.92 -24.19 21.81
N ASN A 602 -14.55 -25.02 22.66
CA ASN A 602 -14.56 -24.89 24.12
C ASN A 602 -13.32 -25.53 24.78
N GLY A 603 -12.28 -25.80 23.97
CA GLY A 603 -11.07 -26.49 24.37
C GLY A 603 -11.19 -28.00 24.23
N GLN A 604 -10.10 -28.61 23.78
CA GLN A 604 -9.94 -30.07 23.66
C GLN A 604 -9.16 -30.66 24.85
N GLY A 605 -8.23 -29.88 25.42
CA GLY A 605 -7.34 -30.32 26.50
C GLY A 605 -8.05 -30.60 27.82
N ASN A 606 -9.13 -29.87 28.13
CA ASN A 606 -9.97 -30.11 29.31
C ASN A 606 -10.67 -31.48 29.23
N VAL A 607 -11.34 -31.79 28.11
CA VAL A 607 -11.99 -33.10 27.93
C VAL A 607 -10.95 -34.22 27.95
N LYS A 608 -9.80 -34.01 27.30
CA LYS A 608 -8.68 -34.97 27.34
C LYS A 608 -8.18 -35.20 28.77
N SER A 609 -8.05 -34.15 29.57
CA SER A 609 -7.67 -34.24 30.98
C SER A 609 -8.74 -34.97 31.81
N ASP A 610 -10.02 -34.68 31.60
CA ASP A 610 -11.12 -35.36 32.30
C ASP A 610 -11.16 -36.86 31.97
N VAL A 611 -10.91 -37.21 30.71
CA VAL A 611 -10.72 -38.60 30.27
C VAL A 611 -9.50 -39.24 30.95
N ASN A 612 -8.35 -38.57 30.95
CA ASN A 612 -7.14 -39.08 31.62
C ASN A 612 -7.38 -39.30 33.13
N LEU A 613 -8.08 -38.38 33.80
CA LEU A 613 -8.42 -38.48 35.22
C LEU A 613 -9.44 -39.58 35.52
N ALA A 614 -10.42 -39.79 34.63
CA ALA A 614 -11.38 -40.88 34.76
C ALA A 614 -10.71 -42.25 34.60
N VAL A 615 -9.77 -42.36 33.66
CA VAL A 615 -8.97 -43.57 33.44
C VAL A 615 -8.01 -43.82 34.61
N LEU A 616 -7.35 -42.78 35.13
CA LEU A 616 -6.50 -42.89 36.31
C LEU A 616 -7.28 -43.41 37.53
N ALA A 617 -8.46 -42.83 37.80
CA ALA A 617 -9.31 -43.28 38.90
C ALA A 617 -9.80 -44.74 38.72
N LEU A 618 -10.07 -45.16 37.49
CA LEU A 618 -10.39 -46.55 37.18
C LEU A 618 -9.20 -47.49 37.44
N PHE A 619 -8.00 -47.09 37.01
CA PHE A 619 -6.79 -47.90 37.21
C PHE A 619 -6.48 -48.05 38.70
N ASP A 620 -6.61 -46.98 39.48
CA ASP A 620 -6.44 -47.01 40.94
C ASP A 620 -7.46 -47.95 41.60
N ALA A 621 -8.73 -47.92 41.17
CA ALA A 621 -9.79 -48.77 41.72
C ALA A 621 -9.62 -50.26 41.38
N GLU A 622 -9.09 -50.57 40.19
CA GLU A 622 -8.87 -51.93 39.70
C GLU A 622 -7.47 -52.47 40.05
N GLY A 623 -6.62 -51.67 40.71
CA GLY A 623 -5.26 -52.04 41.06
C GLY A 623 -4.33 -52.22 39.86
N ILE A 624 -4.63 -51.53 38.75
CA ILE A 624 -3.84 -51.60 37.52
C ILE A 624 -2.63 -50.69 37.65
N GLN A 625 -1.44 -51.28 37.55
CA GLN A 625 -0.20 -50.52 37.68
C GLN A 625 0.15 -49.80 36.38
N ILE A 626 0.35 -48.48 36.48
CA ILE A 626 1.06 -47.69 35.47
C ILE A 626 2.55 -47.96 35.68
N PRO A 627 3.27 -48.48 34.67
CA PRO A 627 4.62 -48.95 34.85
C PRO A 627 5.60 -47.79 35.05
N PHE A 628 6.49 -47.94 36.03
CA PHE A 628 7.66 -47.08 36.18
C PHE A 628 8.75 -47.49 35.19
N PRO A 629 9.68 -46.58 34.82
CA PRO A 629 10.81 -46.91 33.97
C PRO A 629 11.64 -48.02 34.58
N GLN A 630 11.75 -49.15 33.89
CA GLN A 630 12.51 -50.31 34.32
C GLN A 630 13.89 -50.26 33.70
N ARG A 631 14.92 -50.32 34.55
CA ARG A 631 16.32 -50.46 34.11
C ARG A 631 16.85 -51.81 34.53
N VAL A 632 17.25 -52.61 33.54
CA VAL A 632 17.98 -53.86 33.79
C VAL A 632 19.44 -53.52 34.05
N VAL A 633 19.89 -53.71 35.30
CA VAL A 633 21.29 -53.48 35.68
C VAL A 633 22.07 -54.78 35.48
N HIS A 634 22.99 -54.79 34.52
CA HIS A 634 23.95 -55.87 34.37
C HIS A 634 25.19 -55.57 35.22
N THR A 635 25.38 -56.30 36.31
CA THR A 635 26.65 -56.29 37.06
C THR A 635 27.62 -57.27 36.42
N VAL A 636 28.64 -56.75 35.72
CA VAL A 636 29.75 -57.55 35.21
C VAL A 636 30.81 -57.64 36.32
N ALA A 637 31.08 -58.83 36.83
CA ALA A 637 32.22 -59.04 37.72
C ALA A 637 33.51 -58.88 36.91
N VAL A 638 34.32 -57.87 37.24
CA VAL A 638 35.66 -57.72 36.68
C VAL A 638 36.56 -58.70 37.42
N GLU A 639 36.92 -59.81 36.79
CA GLU A 639 37.93 -60.71 37.35
C GLU A 639 39.25 -59.94 37.54
N PRO A 640 39.95 -60.11 38.68
CA PRO A 640 41.23 -59.49 38.88
C PRO A 640 42.20 -60.01 37.82
N LYS A 641 42.81 -59.10 37.07
CA LYS A 641 43.90 -59.44 36.15
C LYS A 641 45.04 -60.05 36.96
N GLU A 642 45.23 -61.37 36.89
CA GLU A 642 46.43 -61.99 37.46
C GLU A 642 47.65 -61.35 36.81
N ALA A 643 48.50 -60.75 37.65
CA ALA A 643 49.76 -60.16 37.22
C ALA A 643 50.76 -61.29 36.94
N SER A 644 50.97 -61.62 35.67
CA SER A 644 52.07 -62.45 35.19
C SER A 644 53.20 -61.59 34.63
#